data_AF-A0A1M5E0Z2-F1
#
_entry.id   AF-A0A1M5E0Z2-F1
#
_cell.length_a   1.000
_cell.length_b   1.000
_cell.length_c   1.000
_cell.angle_alpha   90.00
_cell.angle_beta   90.00
_cell.angle_gamma   90.00
#
_symmetry.space_group_name_H-M   'P 1'
#
loop_
_entity.id
_entity.type
_entity.pdbx_description
1 polymer ?
#
loop_
_entity_poly.entity_id
_entity_poly.type
_entity_poly.pdbx_seq_one_letter_code
_entity_poly.pdbx_strand_id
1 'polypeptide(L)'
;MNRIFLLLLGVCLFACSNSESVYSQHDSDPILVADSLDGMLSVRLEQKNLHLGTNEVAAKANERPQMNVLLNYDFSIAKHEVTCREFNDLMKPAGTSLDCESGDLPATNLTYYDAVLFANARSKAEGFDTAYSYTAAVFDAEKHCSNLEGFAFHPEKEGYRLPTEAEWTYVANLNWRPDSAWTADNSGFKLHEVCHFASADVNVCDMAGNAMEWVNDWLGAFRDTTVSNYVGAPDGGSLGQRVVKGGSYRNEAHSIALYARGDVYTVTSSTRADYVGFRLAFGAIPNATWMNSNGDAMTSRIVPLANSSSIRSRTGTFRSKLVFRNDLTGNLAFIDYSNSILSVVEIADTIDAYHPEISPDGKKVAFCTGLEGISGKSDLYVRDLNGMGSNLVKLDVESAAIPRWRVLENGDTAIVYVTGAGNNKNESSFEESSTWLVKFANGKFGKPEKLFDGAYHGGISEDGSLAVTGARLLRARISNRDTVWYNEEQACNVSLAKDSSKRTLFLDFGGKTGRDYVGEDYATHQRLLIADSLGKLMGSVAAPTGYTFDHSEWTLGGDNLAVATLTNSAGAHTKIVLVNVADGEVMDLAEGDELWHPSFWSLQNSMLKNVTLDVDSAGVYLDEDFDVGATILRYKIELVWTYRDWANVVVLGSSRPQSGIIPAKMRDQFKTLNVTNVPNMVASTEFIAKNYVFPHVKNLKYLVVSLDIDLWHKDEQSEYNFFYKDYRKYPGYVYDENHDFWKNGYPEGLAELTQNTLGQEYNENLLRSTLGYVPGNPANWEEKPAVEFDSTWMDYWPDHFEASFEHLQNILKMAENYNVKVIGIVFPQSPNFKKTGAFGRYGVRRSEAPALLKRIQNLESVYPNFIFWDENKMGDHDYDDSMANNKDHLSDLGAQQLTERLNLLLEGLE
;
A
#
# COMPACT_ATOMS: atom_id res chain seq x y z
N MET A 1 26.74 63.86 22.26
CA MET A 1 26.43 64.69 23.44
C MET A 1 25.03 65.29 23.26
N ASN A 2 24.14 64.97 24.21
CA ASN A 2 22.96 65.70 24.72
C ASN A 2 22.04 66.42 23.69
N ARG A 3 20.82 65.96 23.39
CA ARG A 3 19.57 66.02 24.19
C ARG A 3 19.32 67.38 24.86
N ILE A 4 18.14 67.98 24.60
CA ILE A 4 17.19 68.66 25.53
C ILE A 4 16.09 69.32 24.67
N PHE A 5 14.84 68.82 24.67
CA PHE A 5 13.69 69.08 25.59
C PHE A 5 12.91 70.37 25.19
N LEU A 6 11.71 70.33 24.59
CA LEU A 6 10.35 69.97 25.08
C LEU A 6 9.71 71.05 25.99
N LEU A 7 8.38 71.22 25.83
CA LEU A 7 7.38 71.96 26.64
C LEU A 7 7.02 73.41 26.21
N LEU A 8 5.77 73.92 26.25
CA LEU A 8 4.40 73.39 26.40
C LEU A 8 3.40 74.59 26.35
N LEU A 9 2.08 74.30 26.25
CA LEU A 9 0.89 75.15 26.53
C LEU A 9 0.57 76.32 25.56
N GLY A 10 -0.68 76.61 25.15
CA GLY A 10 -1.97 76.04 25.51
C GLY A 10 -3.15 76.95 25.09
N VAL A 11 -4.11 76.34 24.37
CA VAL A 11 -5.59 76.45 24.44
C VAL A 11 -6.31 77.79 24.13
N CYS A 12 -7.12 77.78 23.06
CA CYS A 12 -8.44 78.44 22.96
C CYS A 12 -9.40 77.65 22.03
N LEU A 13 -10.23 76.80 22.66
CA LEU A 13 -11.68 76.55 22.51
C LEU A 13 -12.48 76.69 21.17
N PHE A 14 -13.21 75.59 20.86
CA PHE A 14 -14.52 75.40 20.18
C PHE A 14 -14.67 75.77 18.67
N ALA A 15 -15.30 75.01 17.76
CA ALA A 15 -15.99 73.71 17.78
C ALA A 15 -16.19 73.19 16.33
N CYS A 16 -16.10 71.86 16.17
CA CYS A 16 -16.69 70.94 15.17
C CYS A 16 -16.88 71.36 13.70
N SER A 17 -16.14 70.70 12.79
CA SER A 17 -16.65 70.31 11.46
C SER A 17 -16.03 68.98 11.04
N ASN A 18 -16.88 68.09 10.53
CA ASN A 18 -16.59 66.70 10.15
C ASN A 18 -15.54 66.61 9.03
N SER A 19 -14.54 65.74 9.20
CA SER A 19 -13.67 65.28 8.12
C SER A 19 -14.19 63.94 7.60
N GLU A 20 -14.82 63.93 6.43
CA GLU A 20 -14.92 62.73 5.61
C GLU A 20 -13.57 62.52 4.93
N SER A 21 -12.80 61.56 5.43
CA SER A 21 -11.67 61.00 4.71
C SER A 21 -12.21 60.05 3.65
N VAL A 22 -11.91 60.35 2.38
CA VAL A 22 -12.14 59.49 1.23
C VAL A 22 -11.51 58.12 1.49
N TYR A 23 -12.36 57.13 1.77
CA TYR A 23 -12.00 55.72 1.67
C TYR A 23 -11.74 55.42 0.19
N SER A 24 -10.49 55.13 -0.18
CA SER A 24 -10.23 54.39 -1.41
C SER A 24 -10.69 52.96 -1.16
N GLN A 25 -11.74 52.53 -1.87
CA GLN A 25 -12.04 51.13 -2.06
C GLN A 25 -10.80 50.46 -2.65
N HIS A 26 -10.15 49.59 -1.90
CA HIS A 26 -9.46 48.47 -2.51
C HIS A 26 -10.56 47.60 -3.10
N ASP A 27 -10.75 47.68 -4.42
CA ASP A 27 -11.44 46.62 -5.16
C ASP A 27 -10.74 45.30 -4.82
N SER A 28 -11.45 44.41 -4.14
CA SER A 28 -11.02 43.03 -3.95
C SER A 28 -11.14 42.34 -5.29
N ASP A 29 -10.01 42.08 -5.96
CA ASP A 29 -9.99 41.27 -7.17
C ASP A 29 -10.73 39.93 -6.93
N PRO A 30 -11.55 39.46 -7.88
CA PRO A 30 -12.26 38.20 -7.74
C PRO A 30 -11.28 37.02 -7.56
N ILE A 31 -11.49 36.23 -6.52
CA ILE A 31 -10.65 35.07 -6.14
C ILE A 31 -10.61 33.99 -7.25
N LEU A 32 -11.69 33.90 -8.06
CA LEU A 32 -11.84 32.98 -9.19
C LEU A 32 -12.18 33.76 -10.46
N VAL A 33 -11.33 33.66 -11.49
CA VAL A 33 -11.56 34.28 -12.81
C VAL A 33 -11.36 33.27 -13.93
N ALA A 34 -11.99 33.49 -15.09
CA ALA A 34 -11.74 32.68 -16.27
C ALA A 34 -10.25 32.70 -16.62
N ASP A 35 -9.68 31.52 -16.83
CA ASP A 35 -8.30 31.37 -17.25
C ASP A 35 -8.17 31.51 -18.78
N SER A 36 -6.95 31.72 -19.25
CA SER A 36 -6.56 31.51 -20.65
C SER A 36 -6.63 30.05 -21.08
N LEU A 37 -6.56 29.11 -20.14
CA LEU A 37 -6.75 27.68 -20.38
C LEU A 37 -8.25 27.36 -20.50
N ASP A 38 -8.62 26.63 -21.56
CA ASP A 38 -10.01 26.36 -21.88
C ASP A 38 -10.73 25.56 -20.77
N GLY A 39 -11.91 26.01 -20.37
CA GLY A 39 -12.69 25.40 -19.27
C GLY A 39 -12.09 25.55 -17.86
N MET A 40 -10.96 26.24 -17.70
CA MET A 40 -10.28 26.42 -16.41
C MET A 40 -10.54 27.80 -15.79
N LEU A 41 -10.38 27.88 -14.48
CA LEU A 41 -10.49 29.11 -13.69
C LEU A 41 -9.20 29.33 -12.92
N SER A 42 -8.63 30.52 -13.02
CA SER A 42 -7.48 30.94 -12.24
C SER A 42 -7.89 31.21 -10.79
N VAL A 43 -7.19 30.58 -9.86
CA VAL A 43 -7.31 30.75 -8.41
C VAL A 43 -6.13 31.57 -7.93
N ARG A 44 -6.37 32.82 -7.55
CA ARG A 44 -5.30 33.73 -7.06
C ARG A 44 -5.20 33.70 -5.55
N LEU A 45 -4.04 33.32 -5.02
CA LEU A 45 -3.78 33.11 -3.61
C LEU A 45 -2.69 34.05 -3.08
N GLU A 46 -3.10 35.10 -2.37
CA GLU A 46 -2.21 35.89 -1.51
C GLU A 46 -2.00 35.22 -0.13
N GLN A 47 -1.39 34.03 -0.09
CA GLN A 47 -1.16 33.26 1.15
C GLN A 47 -2.44 32.97 1.95
N LYS A 48 -3.20 31.94 1.55
CA LYS A 48 -4.48 31.60 2.19
C LYS A 48 -4.36 30.40 3.12
N ASN A 49 -4.94 30.53 4.31
CA ASN A 49 -5.10 29.42 5.24
C ASN A 49 -6.43 28.72 4.98
N LEU A 50 -6.42 27.39 5.00
CA LEU A 50 -7.60 26.54 5.06
C LEU A 50 -7.44 25.46 6.13
N HIS A 51 -8.53 24.77 6.41
CA HIS A 51 -8.55 23.62 7.30
C HIS A 51 -8.85 22.35 6.51
N LEU A 52 -8.04 21.32 6.73
CA LEU A 52 -8.34 19.95 6.33
C LEU A 52 -8.78 19.15 7.55
N GLY A 53 -9.68 18.19 7.36
CA GLY A 53 -10.23 17.39 8.45
C GLY A 53 -11.13 18.16 9.41
N THR A 54 -11.43 17.55 10.56
CA THR A 54 -12.32 18.10 11.58
C THR A 54 -11.90 17.66 12.99
N ASN A 55 -12.38 18.37 14.01
CA ASN A 55 -12.26 17.99 15.42
C ASN A 55 -13.55 17.36 15.99
N GLU A 56 -14.57 17.15 15.16
CA GLU A 56 -15.82 16.52 15.57
C GLU A 56 -15.59 15.07 16.02
N VAL A 57 -15.92 14.75 17.28
CA VAL A 57 -15.66 13.41 17.86
C VAL A 57 -16.35 12.28 17.07
N ALA A 58 -17.48 12.58 16.42
CA ALA A 58 -18.24 11.62 15.63
C ALA A 58 -17.64 11.33 14.24
N ALA A 59 -16.68 12.15 13.76
CA ALA A 59 -16.06 11.94 12.45
C ALA A 59 -15.07 10.76 12.46
N LYS A 60 -14.82 10.19 11.27
CA LYS A 60 -13.93 9.03 11.14
C LYS A 60 -12.52 9.37 11.61
N ALA A 61 -11.77 8.38 12.09
CA ALA A 61 -10.42 8.61 12.63
C ALA A 61 -9.46 9.23 11.61
N ASN A 62 -9.58 8.87 10.32
CA ASN A 62 -8.78 9.39 9.22
C ASN A 62 -9.19 10.81 8.73
N GLU A 63 -10.28 11.36 9.28
CA GLU A 63 -10.76 12.73 9.03
C GLU A 63 -10.38 13.67 10.19
N ARG A 64 -9.66 13.15 11.19
CA ARG A 64 -9.27 13.86 12.42
C ARG A 64 -7.76 13.79 12.64
N PRO A 65 -7.17 14.73 13.40
CA PRO A 65 -7.76 16.01 13.83
C PRO A 65 -7.89 16.98 12.65
N GLN A 66 -8.45 18.17 12.93
CA GLN A 66 -8.36 19.30 12.01
C GLN A 66 -6.89 19.75 11.89
N MET A 67 -6.46 20.02 10.67
CA MET A 67 -5.09 20.44 10.32
C MET A 67 -5.12 21.77 9.57
N ASN A 68 -4.16 22.65 9.86
CA ASN A 68 -4.02 23.92 9.15
C ASN A 68 -3.15 23.73 7.90
N VAL A 69 -3.63 24.24 6.76
CA VAL A 69 -2.86 24.26 5.51
C VAL A 69 -2.73 25.69 5.01
N LEU A 70 -1.50 26.09 4.69
CA LEU A 70 -1.18 27.34 4.01
C LEU A 70 -0.92 27.07 2.53
N LEU A 71 -1.73 27.65 1.64
CA LEU A 71 -1.47 27.67 0.20
C LEU A 71 -0.89 29.03 -0.20
N ASN A 72 0.31 29.03 -0.77
CA ASN A 72 1.06 30.24 -1.11
C ASN A 72 1.44 30.36 -2.60
N TYR A 73 0.72 29.65 -3.47
CA TYR A 73 0.93 29.64 -4.91
C TYR A 73 -0.42 29.77 -5.63
N ASP A 74 -0.39 30.34 -6.83
CA ASP A 74 -1.55 30.39 -7.70
C ASP A 74 -1.66 29.08 -8.49
N PHE A 75 -2.88 28.68 -8.84
CA PHE A 75 -3.14 27.52 -9.69
C PHE A 75 -4.42 27.73 -10.49
N SER A 76 -4.72 26.85 -11.43
CA SER A 76 -6.00 26.84 -12.14
C SER A 76 -6.78 25.57 -11.83
N ILE A 77 -8.11 25.65 -11.80
CA ILE A 77 -9.00 24.50 -11.56
C ILE A 77 -10.14 24.46 -12.59
N ALA A 78 -10.54 23.27 -13.01
CA ALA A 78 -11.63 23.07 -13.94
C ALA A 78 -12.95 23.53 -13.32
N LYS A 79 -13.77 24.20 -14.14
CA LYS A 79 -15.07 24.75 -13.73
C LYS A 79 -16.06 23.68 -13.26
N HIS A 80 -16.05 22.51 -13.90
CA HIS A 80 -16.92 21.36 -13.63
C HIS A 80 -16.10 20.07 -13.58
N GLU A 81 -16.74 18.95 -13.20
CA GLU A 81 -16.18 17.61 -13.41
C GLU A 81 -15.87 17.40 -14.90
N VAL A 82 -14.85 16.62 -15.22
CA VAL A 82 -14.57 16.22 -16.61
C VAL A 82 -15.80 15.49 -17.15
N THR A 83 -16.29 15.91 -18.31
CA THR A 83 -17.48 15.34 -18.93
C THR A 83 -17.14 14.09 -19.75
N CYS A 84 -18.14 13.23 -19.97
CA CYS A 84 -17.99 12.06 -20.84
C CYS A 84 -17.49 12.43 -22.24
N ARG A 85 -17.91 13.58 -22.79
CA ARG A 85 -17.45 14.06 -24.10
C ARG A 85 -15.96 14.41 -24.06
N GLU A 86 -15.53 15.23 -23.10
CA GLU A 86 -14.12 15.62 -22.95
C GLU A 86 -13.24 14.38 -22.77
N PHE A 87 -13.65 13.44 -21.93
CA PHE A 87 -12.93 12.19 -21.71
C PHE A 87 -12.80 11.38 -23.00
N ASN A 88 -13.93 11.10 -23.66
CA ASN A 88 -13.96 10.26 -24.86
C ASN A 88 -13.23 10.89 -26.04
N ASP A 89 -13.32 12.20 -26.23
CA ASP A 89 -12.65 12.88 -27.33
C ASP A 89 -11.11 12.80 -27.21
N LEU A 90 -10.59 12.87 -25.98
CA LEU A 90 -9.14 12.82 -25.72
C LEU A 90 -8.58 11.38 -25.61
N MET A 91 -9.33 10.46 -24.98
CA MET A 91 -8.82 9.12 -24.63
C MET A 91 -9.10 8.04 -25.67
N LYS A 92 -9.99 8.30 -26.63
CA LYS A 92 -10.30 7.36 -27.72
C LYS A 92 -9.06 6.84 -28.48
N PRO A 93 -8.02 7.63 -28.77
CA PRO A 93 -6.79 7.12 -29.38
C PRO A 93 -6.02 6.11 -28.48
N ALA A 94 -6.16 6.20 -27.16
CA ALA A 94 -5.56 5.29 -26.19
C ALA A 94 -6.40 4.00 -25.98
N GLY A 95 -7.62 3.94 -26.52
CA GLY A 95 -8.48 2.77 -26.50
C GLY A 95 -9.46 2.67 -25.33
N THR A 96 -9.47 3.66 -24.43
CA THR A 96 -10.43 3.75 -23.32
C THR A 96 -11.57 4.71 -23.71
N SER A 97 -12.82 4.27 -23.50
CA SER A 97 -14.01 5.09 -23.76
C SER A 97 -15.14 4.73 -22.80
N LEU A 98 -15.91 5.73 -22.39
CA LEU A 98 -17.07 5.59 -21.53
C LEU A 98 -18.36 5.50 -22.34
N ASP A 99 -19.26 4.62 -21.92
CA ASP A 99 -20.64 4.53 -22.42
C ASP A 99 -21.55 5.38 -21.53
N CYS A 100 -21.90 6.58 -21.99
CA CYS A 100 -22.69 7.55 -21.23
C CYS A 100 -23.99 7.89 -21.95
N GLU A 101 -25.08 8.09 -21.19
CA GLU A 101 -26.39 8.48 -21.73
C GLU A 101 -26.35 9.85 -22.43
N SER A 102 -25.52 10.78 -21.92
CA SER A 102 -25.26 12.09 -22.51
C SER A 102 -23.77 12.45 -22.37
N GLY A 103 -23.25 13.18 -23.36
CA GLY A 103 -21.85 13.62 -23.37
C GLY A 103 -21.53 14.71 -22.33
N ASP A 104 -22.55 15.40 -21.82
CA ASP A 104 -22.40 16.48 -20.83
C ASP A 104 -22.58 15.98 -19.37
N LEU A 105 -22.73 14.67 -19.17
CA LEU A 105 -22.65 14.04 -17.85
C LEU A 105 -21.19 13.97 -17.38
N PRO A 106 -20.93 13.96 -16.06
CA PRO A 106 -19.62 13.65 -15.52
C PRO A 106 -19.10 12.30 -16.02
N ALA A 107 -17.81 12.24 -16.34
CA ALA A 107 -17.09 11.02 -16.65
C ALA A 107 -16.87 10.24 -15.34
N THR A 108 -17.68 9.20 -15.13
CA THR A 108 -17.60 8.31 -13.95
C THR A 108 -17.25 6.88 -14.35
N ASN A 109 -17.17 5.96 -13.37
CA ASN A 109 -16.73 4.59 -13.55
C ASN A 109 -15.29 4.47 -14.08
N LEU A 110 -14.42 5.33 -13.56
CA LEU A 110 -13.01 5.44 -13.92
C LEU A 110 -12.11 5.15 -12.72
N THR A 111 -10.95 4.53 -12.98
CA THR A 111 -9.91 4.39 -11.95
C THR A 111 -9.20 5.73 -11.73
N TYR A 112 -8.48 5.85 -10.61
CA TYR A 112 -7.57 6.99 -10.41
C TYR A 112 -6.54 7.08 -11.54
N TYR A 113 -6.05 5.93 -12.03
CA TYR A 113 -5.07 5.88 -13.10
C TYR A 113 -5.62 6.36 -14.44
N ASP A 114 -6.89 6.09 -14.75
CA ASP A 114 -7.53 6.65 -15.95
C ASP A 114 -7.54 8.19 -15.90
N ALA A 115 -7.86 8.76 -14.74
CA ALA A 115 -7.88 10.21 -14.52
C ALA A 115 -6.47 10.84 -14.64
N VAL A 116 -5.44 10.16 -14.11
CA VAL A 116 -4.02 10.52 -14.28
C VAL A 116 -3.60 10.49 -15.75
N LEU A 117 -3.96 9.43 -16.48
CA LEU A 117 -3.63 9.30 -17.90
C LEU A 117 -4.31 10.39 -18.73
N PHE A 118 -5.56 10.74 -18.40
CA PHE A 118 -6.27 11.86 -19.01
C PHE A 118 -5.55 13.20 -18.76
N ALA A 119 -5.14 13.48 -17.52
CA ALA A 119 -4.38 14.69 -17.19
C ALA A 119 -3.08 14.80 -18.00
N ASN A 120 -2.31 13.71 -18.06
CA ASN A 120 -1.08 13.65 -18.87
C ASN A 120 -1.36 13.81 -20.37
N ALA A 121 -2.43 13.20 -20.88
CA ALA A 121 -2.82 13.33 -22.29
C ALA A 121 -3.18 14.79 -22.62
N ARG A 122 -3.89 15.48 -21.72
CA ARG A 122 -4.27 16.88 -21.89
C ARG A 122 -3.05 17.80 -21.87
N SER A 123 -2.11 17.59 -20.94
CA SER A 123 -0.82 18.30 -20.94
C SER A 123 -0.09 18.17 -22.26
N LYS A 124 0.04 16.94 -22.78
CA LYS A 124 0.72 16.70 -24.07
C LYS A 124 -0.01 17.33 -25.25
N ALA A 125 -1.35 17.26 -25.27
CA ALA A 125 -2.17 17.84 -26.33
C ALA A 125 -2.04 19.37 -26.42
N GLU A 126 -1.86 20.03 -25.27
CA GLU A 126 -1.72 21.48 -25.17
C GLU A 126 -0.25 21.98 -25.11
N GLY A 127 0.73 21.06 -25.15
CA GLY A 127 2.15 21.39 -25.25
C GLY A 127 2.89 21.64 -23.93
N PHE A 128 2.37 21.12 -22.82
CA PHE A 128 2.93 21.22 -21.47
C PHE A 128 3.73 19.97 -21.05
N ASP A 129 4.47 20.07 -19.94
CA ASP A 129 5.10 18.91 -19.29
C ASP A 129 4.03 18.05 -18.58
N THR A 130 4.36 16.82 -18.24
CA THR A 130 3.46 15.91 -17.52
C THR A 130 3.73 15.94 -16.02
N ALA A 131 2.67 16.11 -15.23
CA ALA A 131 2.76 16.03 -13.77
C ALA A 131 2.93 14.60 -13.24
N TYR A 132 2.78 13.58 -14.09
CA TYR A 132 2.95 12.18 -13.68
C TYR A 132 3.90 11.43 -14.60
N SER A 133 4.78 10.60 -14.05
CA SER A 133 5.60 9.64 -14.81
C SER A 133 5.28 8.21 -14.41
N TYR A 134 5.54 7.29 -15.34
CA TYR A 134 5.44 5.84 -15.16
C TYR A 134 6.29 5.16 -16.25
N THR A 135 6.70 3.92 -16.00
CA THR A 135 7.49 3.10 -16.94
C THR A 135 6.60 2.22 -17.81
N ALA A 136 5.48 1.75 -17.27
CA ALA A 136 4.47 0.96 -17.99
C ALA A 136 3.05 1.20 -17.45
N ALA A 137 2.05 0.98 -18.29
CA ALA A 137 0.64 1.02 -17.92
C ALA A 137 -0.02 -0.34 -18.19
N VAL A 138 -0.74 -0.85 -17.19
CA VAL A 138 -1.49 -2.12 -17.26
C VAL A 138 -2.97 -1.81 -17.33
N PHE A 139 -3.68 -2.54 -18.18
CA PHE A 139 -5.11 -2.34 -18.44
C PHE A 139 -5.89 -3.63 -18.20
N ASP A 140 -7.09 -3.49 -17.61
CA ASP A 140 -8.04 -4.59 -17.42
C ASP A 140 -8.69 -5.03 -18.76
N ALA A 141 -9.57 -6.02 -18.69
CA ALA A 141 -10.28 -6.54 -19.87
C ALA A 141 -11.21 -5.49 -20.49
N GLU A 142 -11.73 -4.59 -19.66
CA GLU A 142 -12.59 -3.46 -20.00
C GLU A 142 -11.82 -2.21 -20.45
N LYS A 143 -10.48 -2.26 -20.57
CA LYS A 143 -9.58 -1.18 -21.01
C LYS A 143 -9.45 0.00 -20.04
N HIS A 144 -9.71 -0.21 -18.76
CA HIS A 144 -9.36 0.74 -17.71
C HIS A 144 -7.95 0.46 -17.19
N CYS A 145 -7.21 1.51 -16.88
CA CYS A 145 -5.87 1.36 -16.34
C CYS A 145 -5.96 0.88 -14.89
N SER A 146 -5.46 -0.33 -14.63
CA SER A 146 -5.50 -0.95 -13.30
C SER A 146 -4.21 -0.76 -12.51
N ASN A 147 -3.09 -0.49 -13.20
CA ASN A 147 -1.81 -0.18 -12.56
C ASN A 147 -0.89 0.69 -13.45
N LEU A 148 -0.10 1.56 -12.82
CA LEU A 148 1.00 2.31 -13.44
C LEU A 148 2.32 1.93 -12.75
N GLU A 149 3.18 1.21 -13.47
CA GLU A 149 4.50 0.81 -12.94
C GLU A 149 5.43 2.03 -12.83
N GLY A 150 6.17 2.13 -11.73
CA GLY A 150 7.04 3.28 -11.47
C GLY A 150 6.29 4.61 -11.40
N PHE A 151 5.02 4.59 -10.97
CA PHE A 151 4.19 5.78 -10.87
C PHE A 151 4.79 6.82 -9.91
N ALA A 152 5.01 8.03 -10.41
CA ALA A 152 5.48 9.17 -9.62
C ALA A 152 4.70 10.44 -9.99
N PHE A 153 4.34 11.25 -8.99
CA PHE A 153 3.70 12.56 -9.17
C PHE A 153 4.72 13.68 -9.01
N HIS A 154 5.00 14.47 -10.03
CA HIS A 154 6.00 15.54 -10.03
C HIS A 154 5.33 16.91 -9.84
N PRO A 155 5.09 17.36 -8.59
CA PRO A 155 4.36 18.60 -8.32
C PRO A 155 5.06 19.84 -8.89
N GLU A 156 6.37 19.79 -9.10
CA GLU A 156 7.16 20.89 -9.63
C GLU A 156 6.98 21.11 -11.14
N LYS A 157 6.28 20.21 -11.83
CA LYS A 157 6.02 20.29 -13.27
C LYS A 157 4.82 21.16 -13.57
N GLU A 158 4.97 21.96 -14.62
CA GLU A 158 3.91 22.82 -15.12
C GLU A 158 3.06 22.04 -16.14
N GLY A 159 1.92 21.52 -15.68
CA GLY A 159 1.01 20.70 -16.47
C GLY A 159 -0.32 20.45 -15.77
N TYR A 160 -1.23 19.78 -16.47
CA TYR A 160 -2.49 19.29 -15.92
C TYR A 160 -2.27 18.13 -14.95
N ARG A 161 -3.07 18.13 -13.89
CA ARG A 161 -3.07 17.14 -12.81
C ARG A 161 -4.44 17.08 -12.14
N LEU A 162 -4.64 16.11 -11.27
CA LEU A 162 -5.75 16.17 -10.31
C LEU A 162 -5.47 17.28 -9.29
N PRO A 163 -6.50 17.98 -8.77
CA PRO A 163 -6.32 18.92 -7.66
C PRO A 163 -5.81 18.16 -6.44
N THR A 164 -5.04 18.83 -5.59
CA THR A 164 -4.77 18.31 -4.25
C THR A 164 -6.02 18.38 -3.39
N GLU A 165 -6.09 17.59 -2.32
CA GLU A 165 -7.17 17.70 -1.33
C GLU A 165 -7.27 19.12 -0.77
N ALA A 166 -6.12 19.79 -0.58
CA ALA A 166 -6.06 21.16 -0.11
C ALA A 166 -6.64 22.16 -1.12
N GLU A 167 -6.24 22.08 -2.39
CA GLU A 167 -6.77 22.93 -3.46
C GLU A 167 -8.27 22.71 -3.65
N TRP A 168 -8.70 21.44 -3.70
CA TRP A 168 -10.10 21.08 -3.85
C TRP A 168 -10.95 21.63 -2.70
N THR A 169 -10.49 21.43 -1.45
CA THR A 169 -11.20 21.90 -0.26
C THR A 169 -11.25 23.43 -0.21
N TYR A 170 -10.17 24.10 -0.61
CA TYR A 170 -10.16 25.57 -0.68
C TYR A 170 -11.25 26.08 -1.62
N VAL A 171 -11.32 25.55 -2.84
CA VAL A 171 -12.29 25.95 -3.86
C VAL A 171 -13.72 25.60 -3.43
N ALA A 172 -13.93 24.39 -2.90
CA ALA A 172 -15.23 23.93 -2.40
C ALA A 172 -15.77 24.83 -1.28
N ASN A 173 -14.90 25.27 -0.37
CA ASN A 173 -15.27 26.09 0.78
C ASN A 173 -15.77 27.50 0.38
N LEU A 174 -15.44 28.00 -0.82
CA LEU A 174 -15.93 29.30 -1.30
C LEU A 174 -17.46 29.31 -1.46
N ASN A 175 -18.07 28.16 -1.74
CA ASN A 175 -19.53 28.03 -1.85
C ASN A 175 -20.04 26.61 -1.54
N TRP A 176 -19.68 26.08 -0.37
CA TRP A 176 -20.12 24.74 0.05
C TRP A 176 -21.61 24.70 0.36
N ARG A 177 -22.43 24.02 -0.46
CA ARG A 177 -23.90 23.94 -0.33
C ARG A 177 -24.48 22.58 -0.72
N PRO A 178 -24.32 21.53 0.10
CA PRO A 178 -24.85 20.20 -0.20
C PRO A 178 -26.39 20.17 -0.31
N ASP A 179 -27.11 21.05 0.39
CA ASP A 179 -28.58 21.17 0.27
C ASP A 179 -29.05 21.74 -1.09
N SER A 180 -28.12 22.24 -1.91
CA SER A 180 -28.39 22.80 -3.25
C SER A 180 -27.55 22.09 -4.31
N ALA A 181 -27.39 20.78 -4.14
CA ALA A 181 -26.64 19.90 -5.02
C ALA A 181 -27.52 18.75 -5.55
N TRP A 182 -27.01 17.98 -6.50
CA TRP A 182 -27.59 16.69 -6.89
C TRP A 182 -27.25 15.62 -5.84
N THR A 183 -28.21 15.27 -4.98
CA THR A 183 -28.07 14.32 -3.87
C THR A 183 -29.13 13.22 -3.96
N ALA A 184 -29.11 12.24 -3.06
CA ALA A 184 -30.14 11.19 -3.00
C ALA A 184 -31.57 11.77 -2.84
N ASP A 185 -31.67 12.97 -2.29
CA ASP A 185 -32.93 13.66 -2.01
C ASP A 185 -33.66 14.15 -3.27
N ASN A 186 -32.92 14.43 -4.36
CA ASN A 186 -33.47 15.06 -5.56
C ASN A 186 -32.98 14.50 -6.90
N SER A 187 -31.91 13.69 -6.91
CA SER A 187 -31.26 13.23 -8.15
C SER A 187 -32.07 12.15 -8.88
N GLY A 188 -32.91 11.42 -8.14
CA GLY A 188 -33.50 10.18 -8.63
C GLY A 188 -32.49 9.04 -8.74
N PHE A 189 -31.43 9.08 -7.94
CA PHE A 189 -30.32 8.11 -7.93
C PHE A 189 -29.60 7.99 -9.29
N LYS A 190 -29.35 9.13 -9.94
CA LYS A 190 -28.59 9.19 -11.20
C LYS A 190 -27.76 10.47 -11.32
N LEU A 191 -26.77 10.44 -12.22
CA LEU A 191 -25.99 11.60 -12.63
C LEU A 191 -26.84 12.63 -13.38
N HIS A 192 -26.40 13.89 -13.32
CA HIS A 192 -26.98 15.00 -14.06
C HIS A 192 -25.91 15.79 -14.81
N GLU A 193 -26.32 16.52 -15.83
CA GLU A 193 -25.41 17.34 -16.65
C GLU A 193 -24.71 18.38 -15.78
N VAL A 194 -23.42 18.62 -16.07
CA VAL A 194 -22.59 19.52 -15.29
C VAL A 194 -23.12 20.96 -15.28
N CYS A 195 -22.88 21.67 -14.19
CA CYS A 195 -23.30 23.04 -13.91
C CYS A 195 -24.83 23.28 -13.95
N HIS A 196 -25.67 22.26 -13.87
CA HIS A 196 -27.14 22.46 -13.90
C HIS A 196 -27.68 23.20 -12.66
N PHE A 197 -27.04 23.05 -11.50
CA PHE A 197 -27.40 23.73 -10.24
C PHE A 197 -26.61 25.03 -9.97
N ALA A 198 -25.83 25.53 -10.93
CA ALA A 198 -24.97 26.70 -10.71
C ALA A 198 -25.79 27.95 -10.32
N SER A 199 -25.50 28.55 -9.17
CA SER A 199 -25.97 29.90 -8.88
C SER A 199 -25.24 30.89 -9.79
N ALA A 200 -25.92 31.96 -10.20
CA ALA A 200 -25.35 33.00 -11.07
C ALA A 200 -24.11 33.71 -10.47
N ASP A 201 -23.81 33.48 -9.19
CA ASP A 201 -22.75 34.14 -8.42
C ASP A 201 -21.47 33.30 -8.27
N VAL A 202 -21.38 32.09 -8.85
CA VAL A 202 -20.23 31.18 -8.62
C VAL A 202 -19.67 30.61 -9.92
N ASN A 203 -18.36 30.75 -10.08
CA ASN A 203 -17.65 30.34 -11.30
C ASN A 203 -17.35 28.83 -11.37
N VAL A 204 -17.33 28.09 -10.25
CA VAL A 204 -17.12 26.62 -10.15
C VAL A 204 -18.42 25.93 -9.73
N CYS A 205 -18.80 24.83 -10.37
CA CYS A 205 -20.02 24.09 -10.08
C CYS A 205 -19.74 22.66 -9.59
N ASP A 206 -20.77 22.07 -8.96
CA ASP A 206 -20.85 20.65 -8.58
C ASP A 206 -19.72 20.16 -7.65
N MET A 207 -19.18 21.05 -6.81
CA MET A 207 -18.22 20.66 -5.76
C MET A 207 -18.87 19.76 -4.68
N ALA A 208 -20.20 19.77 -4.56
CA ALA A 208 -20.96 18.88 -3.70
C ALA A 208 -21.99 18.12 -4.54
N GLY A 209 -22.15 16.82 -4.28
CA GLY A 209 -23.11 15.97 -4.99
C GLY A 209 -22.70 15.67 -6.43
N ASN A 210 -23.66 15.26 -7.26
CA ASN A 210 -23.46 14.77 -8.63
C ASN A 210 -22.46 13.60 -8.69
N ALA A 211 -21.18 13.84 -9.02
CA ALA A 211 -20.14 12.83 -8.95
C ALA A 211 -19.16 13.12 -7.80
N MET A 212 -18.81 12.06 -7.07
CA MET A 212 -17.69 12.10 -6.13
C MET A 212 -16.39 12.20 -6.92
N GLU A 213 -15.39 12.94 -6.43
CA GLU A 213 -14.23 13.30 -7.24
C GLU A 213 -12.92 12.74 -6.71
N TRP A 214 -12.13 12.12 -7.59
CA TRP A 214 -10.72 11.85 -7.36
C TRP A 214 -9.93 13.13 -7.13
N VAL A 215 -9.11 13.14 -6.08
CA VAL A 215 -8.04 14.12 -5.87
C VAL A 215 -6.68 13.43 -5.92
N ASN A 216 -5.61 14.20 -6.07
CA ASN A 216 -4.26 13.68 -6.27
C ASN A 216 -3.72 12.86 -5.07
N ASP A 217 -4.16 13.20 -3.87
CA ASP A 217 -3.55 12.79 -2.62
C ASP A 217 -3.73 11.29 -2.32
N TRP A 218 -2.63 10.65 -1.89
CA TRP A 218 -2.74 9.46 -1.06
C TRP A 218 -3.31 9.85 0.31
N LEU A 219 -4.14 8.99 0.89
CA LEU A 219 -4.73 9.19 2.20
C LEU A 219 -3.64 9.14 3.29
N GLY A 220 -3.26 10.31 3.80
CA GLY A 220 -2.34 10.47 4.92
C GLY A 220 -3.04 10.77 6.25
N ALA A 221 -2.31 10.59 7.35
CA ALA A 221 -2.78 10.98 8.68
C ALA A 221 -2.68 12.50 8.88
N PHE A 222 -3.71 13.10 9.48
CA PHE A 222 -3.66 14.50 9.89
C PHE A 222 -3.02 14.66 11.28
N ARG A 223 -2.50 15.86 11.52
CA ARG A 223 -1.95 16.29 12.81
C ARG A 223 -2.40 17.71 13.10
N ASP A 224 -2.52 18.04 14.38
CA ASP A 224 -2.76 19.41 14.85
C ASP A 224 -1.48 20.23 14.67
N THR A 225 -1.24 20.66 13.43
CA THR A 225 -0.06 21.41 12.99
C THR A 225 -0.41 22.28 11.78
N THR A 226 0.54 23.09 11.32
CA THR A 226 0.44 23.88 10.10
C THR A 226 1.41 23.37 9.06
N VAL A 227 0.88 23.02 7.88
CA VAL A 227 1.66 22.54 6.73
C VAL A 227 1.48 23.51 5.56
N SER A 228 2.53 23.80 4.81
CA SER A 228 2.42 24.60 3.58
C SER A 228 2.32 23.69 2.37
N ASN A 229 1.48 24.04 1.39
CA ASN A 229 1.40 23.37 0.09
C ASN A 229 1.31 21.84 0.20
N TYR A 230 0.36 21.38 1.01
CA TYR A 230 0.11 19.97 1.29
C TYR A 230 -0.33 19.19 0.04
N VAL A 231 0.27 18.02 -0.19
CA VAL A 231 0.02 17.14 -1.34
C VAL A 231 -0.26 15.68 -0.96
N GLY A 232 -0.68 15.44 0.29
CA GLY A 232 -1.06 14.11 0.76
C GLY A 232 0.08 13.32 1.41
N ALA A 233 -0.13 12.01 1.53
CA ALA A 233 0.93 11.07 1.91
C ALA A 233 1.92 10.83 0.75
N PRO A 234 3.20 10.52 1.04
CA PRO A 234 4.21 10.30 0.00
C PRO A 234 3.94 9.03 -0.83
N ASP A 235 3.28 8.04 -0.26
CA ASP A 235 2.89 6.79 -0.90
C ASP A 235 1.54 6.27 -0.37
N GLY A 236 1.09 5.12 -0.87
CA GLY A 236 -0.17 4.51 -0.49
C GLY A 236 -0.18 3.85 0.90
N GLY A 237 0.94 3.82 1.62
CA GLY A 237 1.10 3.06 2.86
C GLY A 237 0.74 1.58 2.70
N SER A 238 0.20 0.97 3.74
CA SER A 238 -0.14 -0.47 3.71
C SER A 238 -1.46 -0.80 3.00
N LEU A 239 -2.34 0.19 2.78
CA LEU A 239 -3.70 -0.02 2.25
C LEU A 239 -3.92 0.58 0.86
N GLY A 240 -3.01 1.43 0.37
CA GLY A 240 -3.08 1.99 -0.97
C GLY A 240 -4.25 2.95 -1.15
N GLN A 241 -4.64 3.65 -0.08
CA GLN A 241 -5.87 4.45 -0.06
C GLN A 241 -5.69 5.80 -0.73
N ARG A 242 -6.63 6.13 -1.62
CA ARG A 242 -6.76 7.44 -2.26
C ARG A 242 -7.85 8.28 -1.60
N VAL A 243 -7.71 9.59 -1.71
CA VAL A 243 -8.73 10.52 -1.25
C VAL A 243 -9.75 10.75 -2.38
N VAL A 244 -11.02 10.73 -2.01
CA VAL A 244 -12.14 11.18 -2.84
C VAL A 244 -12.98 12.19 -2.08
N LYS A 245 -13.57 13.16 -2.79
CA LYS A 245 -14.23 14.34 -2.21
C LYS A 245 -15.62 14.59 -2.80
N GLY A 246 -16.42 15.45 -2.16
CA GLY A 246 -17.66 16.01 -2.73
C GLY A 246 -18.95 15.21 -2.47
N GLY A 247 -18.87 13.91 -2.20
CA GLY A 247 -20.06 13.06 -2.19
C GLY A 247 -20.66 12.92 -3.60
N SER A 248 -21.80 12.26 -3.74
CA SER A 248 -22.39 11.97 -5.05
C SER A 248 -23.91 12.00 -5.02
N TYR A 249 -24.52 11.81 -6.19
CA TYR A 249 -25.97 11.74 -6.39
C TYR A 249 -26.68 10.70 -5.51
N ARG A 250 -25.97 9.71 -4.95
CA ARG A 250 -26.51 8.65 -4.09
C ARG A 250 -26.34 8.91 -2.59
N ASN A 251 -25.67 10.00 -2.21
CA ASN A 251 -25.52 10.39 -0.81
C ASN A 251 -26.60 11.42 -0.45
N GLU A 252 -27.20 11.29 0.73
CA GLU A 252 -28.11 12.31 1.28
C GLU A 252 -27.34 13.60 1.60
N ALA A 253 -27.97 14.77 1.44
CA ALA A 253 -27.28 16.06 1.59
C ALA A 253 -26.57 16.21 2.96
N HIS A 254 -27.20 15.75 4.04
CA HIS A 254 -26.62 15.83 5.38
C HIS A 254 -25.41 14.92 5.63
N SER A 255 -25.21 13.91 4.76
CA SER A 255 -24.08 12.97 4.85
C SER A 255 -22.88 13.44 4.02
N ILE A 256 -23.03 14.52 3.25
CA ILE A 256 -21.98 15.12 2.43
C ILE A 256 -21.26 16.20 3.25
N ALA A 257 -20.06 15.87 3.75
CA ALA A 257 -19.23 16.77 4.54
C ALA A 257 -18.01 17.25 3.76
N LEU A 258 -17.65 18.53 3.91
CA LEU A 258 -16.47 19.12 3.29
C LEU A 258 -15.17 18.40 3.71
N TYR A 259 -15.12 17.91 4.96
CA TYR A 259 -13.97 17.21 5.52
C TYR A 259 -13.90 15.72 5.18
N ALA A 260 -14.93 15.12 4.55
CA ALA A 260 -14.94 13.70 4.21
C ALA A 260 -13.83 13.38 3.19
N ARG A 261 -13.17 12.22 3.31
CA ARG A 261 -11.95 11.88 2.53
C ARG A 261 -11.99 10.51 1.85
N GLY A 262 -13.15 9.88 1.79
CA GLY A 262 -13.27 8.51 1.30
C GLY A 262 -14.73 8.11 1.12
N ASP A 263 -14.93 6.85 0.77
CA ASP A 263 -16.25 6.25 0.60
C ASP A 263 -16.56 5.26 1.75
N VAL A 264 -17.60 4.46 1.58
CA VAL A 264 -17.98 3.36 2.46
C VAL A 264 -16.85 2.32 2.57
N TYR A 265 -16.28 1.93 1.43
CA TYR A 265 -15.21 0.93 1.34
C TYR A 265 -13.87 1.60 1.08
N THR A 266 -12.79 0.84 1.30
CA THR A 266 -11.44 1.25 0.97
C THR A 266 -11.36 1.62 -0.52
N VAL A 267 -10.96 2.87 -0.79
CA VAL A 267 -10.81 3.39 -2.14
C VAL A 267 -9.34 3.29 -2.54
N THR A 268 -9.00 2.39 -3.46
CA THR A 268 -7.65 2.22 -4.01
C THR A 268 -7.52 2.90 -5.37
N SER A 269 -6.30 3.01 -5.91
CA SER A 269 -6.08 3.61 -7.24
C SER A 269 -6.73 2.83 -8.40
N SER A 270 -6.95 1.52 -8.22
CA SER A 270 -7.63 0.64 -9.18
C SER A 270 -9.14 0.55 -8.96
N THR A 271 -9.66 1.06 -7.83
CA THR A 271 -11.10 1.09 -7.58
C THR A 271 -11.77 2.04 -8.57
N ARG A 272 -13.00 1.71 -9.00
CA ARG A 272 -13.86 2.59 -9.78
C ARG A 272 -15.32 2.37 -9.39
N ALA A 273 -16.14 3.39 -9.56
CA ALA A 273 -17.58 3.28 -9.37
C ALA A 273 -18.32 4.27 -10.27
N ASP A 274 -19.55 3.95 -10.61
CA ASP A 274 -20.44 4.74 -11.48
C ASP A 274 -20.81 6.12 -10.95
N TYR A 275 -20.51 6.41 -9.68
CA TYR A 275 -20.67 7.71 -9.02
C TYR A 275 -19.34 8.42 -8.71
N VAL A 276 -18.19 7.88 -9.12
CA VAL A 276 -16.86 8.49 -8.90
C VAL A 276 -16.27 8.95 -10.24
N GLY A 277 -16.03 10.25 -10.38
CA GLY A 277 -15.37 10.93 -11.48
C GLY A 277 -14.21 11.79 -10.99
N PHE A 278 -13.90 12.89 -11.69
CA PHE A 278 -12.80 13.78 -11.33
C PHE A 278 -12.91 15.15 -12.00
N ARG A 279 -12.10 16.10 -11.53
CA ARG A 279 -11.84 17.37 -12.21
C ARG A 279 -10.34 17.64 -12.31
N LEU A 280 -9.94 18.57 -13.16
CA LEU A 280 -8.53 18.92 -13.34
C LEU A 280 -8.12 20.17 -12.56
N ALA A 281 -6.84 20.21 -12.20
CA ALA A 281 -6.09 21.39 -11.85
C ALA A 281 -4.92 21.57 -12.83
N PHE A 282 -4.33 22.75 -12.87
CA PHE A 282 -3.15 23.07 -13.68
C PHE A 282 -2.17 23.95 -12.88
N GLY A 283 -0.88 23.70 -13.09
CA GLY A 283 0.22 24.50 -12.55
C GLY A 283 1.09 23.75 -11.55
N ALA A 284 2.33 24.23 -11.40
CA ALA A 284 3.30 23.67 -10.47
C ALA A 284 2.96 24.03 -9.01
N ILE A 285 3.26 23.12 -8.09
CA ILE A 285 3.15 23.29 -6.64
C ILE A 285 4.57 23.52 -6.09
N PRO A 286 4.99 24.77 -5.87
CA PRO A 286 6.32 25.06 -5.34
C PRO A 286 6.44 24.59 -3.89
N ASN A 287 7.57 23.99 -3.51
CA ASN A 287 7.82 23.52 -2.14
C ASN A 287 6.68 22.62 -1.60
N ALA A 288 6.19 21.72 -2.45
CA ALA A 288 5.19 20.73 -2.07
C ALA A 288 5.64 19.97 -0.81
N THR A 289 4.70 19.78 0.12
CA THR A 289 4.98 19.09 1.39
C THR A 289 4.08 17.87 1.52
N TRP A 290 4.70 16.71 1.66
CA TRP A 290 4.02 15.47 2.00
C TRP A 290 3.95 15.30 3.52
N MET A 291 3.00 14.51 4.00
CA MET A 291 3.02 14.03 5.38
C MET A 291 3.10 12.52 5.41
N ASN A 292 4.14 11.98 6.05
CA ASN A 292 4.25 10.54 6.22
C ASN A 292 3.16 9.97 7.14
N SER A 293 3.12 8.65 7.28
CA SER A 293 2.17 7.94 8.15
C SER A 293 2.25 8.37 9.63
N ASN A 294 3.40 8.88 10.09
CA ASN A 294 3.56 9.40 11.43
C ASN A 294 3.05 10.85 11.56
N GLY A 295 2.76 11.52 10.45
CA GLY A 295 2.29 12.89 10.40
C GLY A 295 3.41 13.93 10.47
N ASP A 296 4.64 13.54 10.15
CA ASP A 296 5.76 14.47 10.00
C ASP A 296 5.79 15.01 8.56
N ALA A 297 6.06 16.31 8.45
CA ALA A 297 6.21 16.99 7.16
C ALA A 297 7.51 16.54 6.46
N MET A 298 7.40 16.17 5.19
CA MET A 298 8.52 15.77 4.34
C MET A 298 8.54 16.63 3.08
N THR A 299 9.71 17.20 2.79
CA THR A 299 9.96 18.01 1.57
C THR A 299 10.75 17.24 0.51
N SER A 300 11.33 16.09 0.88
CA SER A 300 12.00 15.14 0.00
C SER A 300 11.31 13.81 0.14
N ARG A 301 11.05 13.13 -0.98
CA ARG A 301 10.44 11.80 -1.01
C ARG A 301 11.33 10.83 -1.76
N ILE A 302 11.22 9.56 -1.39
CA ILE A 302 11.84 8.46 -2.10
C ILE A 302 10.71 7.70 -2.78
N VAL A 303 10.83 7.43 -4.08
CA VAL A 303 9.79 6.77 -4.88
C VAL A 303 10.29 5.40 -5.33
N PRO A 304 9.55 4.30 -5.06
CA PRO A 304 9.84 3.00 -5.64
C PRO A 304 9.55 3.01 -7.15
N LEU A 305 10.51 2.56 -7.97
CA LEU A 305 10.42 2.57 -9.43
C LEU A 305 10.18 1.19 -10.04
N ALA A 306 10.38 0.10 -9.29
CA ALA A 306 10.09 -1.26 -9.69
C ALA A 306 8.99 -1.87 -8.81
N ASN A 307 8.01 -2.54 -9.41
CA ASN A 307 6.99 -3.29 -8.67
C ASN A 307 7.45 -4.72 -8.30
N SER A 308 6.65 -5.42 -7.52
CA SER A 308 6.92 -6.76 -7.01
C SER A 308 7.09 -7.80 -8.13
N SER A 309 6.41 -7.62 -9.26
CA SER A 309 6.42 -8.48 -10.44
C SER A 309 7.70 -8.29 -11.24
N SER A 310 8.11 -7.05 -11.48
CA SER A 310 9.40 -6.74 -12.10
C SER A 310 10.54 -7.28 -11.26
N ILE A 311 10.48 -7.14 -9.93
CA ILE A 311 11.48 -7.73 -9.03
C ILE A 311 11.46 -9.26 -9.09
N ARG A 312 10.28 -9.89 -9.06
CA ARG A 312 10.17 -11.34 -9.20
C ARG A 312 10.73 -11.82 -10.55
N SER A 313 10.51 -11.10 -11.64
CA SER A 313 11.03 -11.48 -12.97
C SER A 313 12.55 -11.59 -12.99
N ARG A 314 13.24 -10.85 -12.10
CA ARG A 314 14.71 -10.87 -11.95
C ARG A 314 15.18 -11.87 -10.90
N THR A 315 14.49 -11.94 -9.78
CA THR A 315 14.93 -12.68 -8.58
C THR A 315 14.33 -14.08 -8.49
N GLY A 316 13.29 -14.38 -9.27
CA GLY A 316 12.52 -15.62 -9.18
C GLY A 316 11.62 -15.70 -7.95
N THR A 317 11.45 -14.62 -7.18
CA THR A 317 10.64 -14.61 -5.95
C THR A 317 10.04 -13.24 -5.64
N PHE A 318 8.84 -13.22 -5.05
CA PHE A 318 8.25 -12.00 -4.48
C PHE A 318 8.91 -11.60 -3.16
N ARG A 319 9.61 -12.52 -2.48
CA ARG A 319 10.24 -12.25 -1.19
C ARG A 319 11.58 -11.58 -1.39
N SER A 320 11.52 -10.27 -1.65
CA SER A 320 12.68 -9.43 -1.86
C SER A 320 12.57 -8.13 -1.06
N LYS A 321 13.70 -7.63 -0.55
CA LYS A 321 13.77 -6.37 0.20
C LYS A 321 15.01 -5.59 -0.23
N LEU A 322 14.84 -4.28 -0.31
CA LEU A 322 15.93 -3.33 -0.48
C LEU A 322 16.04 -2.48 0.79
N VAL A 323 17.23 -2.37 1.36
CA VAL A 323 17.54 -1.41 2.43
C VAL A 323 18.64 -0.47 1.93
N PHE A 324 18.60 0.78 2.32
CA PHE A 324 19.57 1.81 1.96
C PHE A 324 19.58 2.90 3.03
N ARG A 325 20.52 3.82 2.92
CA ARG A 325 20.62 5.02 3.74
C ARG A 325 19.98 6.19 3.00
N ASN A 326 19.09 6.91 3.67
CA ASN A 326 18.70 8.26 3.27
C ASN A 326 19.75 9.23 3.84
N ASP A 327 20.65 9.75 2.99
CA ASP A 327 21.81 10.51 3.50
C ASP A 327 21.42 11.89 4.05
N LEU A 328 20.27 12.44 3.63
CA LEU A 328 19.77 13.70 4.17
C LEU A 328 19.39 13.60 5.65
N THR A 329 18.96 12.42 6.09
CA THR A 329 18.55 12.17 7.48
C THR A 329 19.56 11.33 8.27
N GLY A 330 20.41 10.57 7.57
CA GLY A 330 21.33 9.60 8.16
C GLY A 330 20.68 8.27 8.57
N ASN A 331 19.37 8.13 8.32
CA ASN A 331 18.58 6.96 8.71
C ASN A 331 18.62 5.84 7.67
N LEU A 332 18.23 4.64 8.10
CA LEU A 332 17.94 3.54 7.20
C LEU A 332 16.52 3.67 6.64
N ALA A 333 16.39 3.51 5.33
CA ALA A 333 15.11 3.34 4.65
C ALA A 333 15.07 1.98 3.95
N PHE A 334 13.89 1.40 3.80
CA PHE A 334 13.73 0.13 3.11
C PHE A 334 12.42 0.05 2.30
N ILE A 335 12.44 -0.82 1.29
CA ILE A 335 11.30 -1.21 0.47
C ILE A 335 11.13 -2.73 0.60
N ASP A 336 9.90 -3.17 0.89
CA ASP A 336 9.53 -4.57 0.94
C ASP A 336 8.71 -4.96 -0.29
N TYR A 337 9.34 -5.63 -1.25
CA TYR A 337 8.71 -6.06 -2.50
C TYR A 337 7.83 -7.29 -2.34
N SER A 338 7.74 -7.85 -1.12
CA SER A 338 6.74 -8.88 -0.83
C SER A 338 5.34 -8.30 -0.62
N ASN A 339 5.21 -6.98 -0.47
CA ASN A 339 3.93 -6.30 -0.41
C ASN A 339 3.41 -5.96 -1.81
N SER A 340 2.08 -6.02 -1.97
CA SER A 340 1.40 -5.65 -3.21
C SER A 340 1.27 -4.13 -3.40
N ILE A 341 1.36 -3.37 -2.30
CA ILE A 341 1.47 -1.91 -2.31
C ILE A 341 2.87 -1.57 -1.82
N LEU A 342 3.65 -0.93 -2.68
CA LEU A 342 5.00 -0.50 -2.34
C LEU A 342 4.98 0.82 -1.60
N SER A 343 5.73 0.87 -0.51
CA SER A 343 6.00 2.07 0.27
C SER A 343 7.48 2.10 0.65
N VAL A 344 7.97 3.30 0.93
CA VAL A 344 9.32 3.47 1.50
C VAL A 344 9.18 3.71 2.98
N VAL A 345 9.76 2.81 3.77
CA VAL A 345 9.72 2.88 5.22
C VAL A 345 11.07 3.36 5.73
N GLU A 346 11.10 4.57 6.28
CA GLU A 346 12.28 5.12 6.95
C GLU A 346 12.22 4.84 8.46
N ILE A 347 13.26 4.23 8.99
CA ILE A 347 13.41 3.93 10.41
C ILE A 347 13.99 5.17 11.08
N ALA A 348 13.15 5.95 11.75
CA ALA A 348 13.57 7.14 12.48
C ALA A 348 14.61 6.80 13.56
N ASP A 349 15.77 7.44 13.52
CA ASP A 349 16.84 7.23 14.49
C ASP A 349 17.65 8.51 14.76
N THR A 350 18.52 8.43 15.77
CA THR A 350 19.59 9.39 16.09
C THR A 350 20.99 8.84 15.80
N ILE A 351 21.08 7.54 15.48
CA ILE A 351 22.32 6.84 15.16
C ILE A 351 22.54 6.92 13.66
N ASP A 352 23.70 7.46 13.27
CA ASP A 352 24.12 7.55 11.89
C ASP A 352 24.40 6.14 11.31
N ALA A 353 23.71 5.77 10.23
CA ALA A 353 23.72 4.39 9.72
C ALA A 353 24.35 4.27 8.33
N TYR A 354 25.54 3.65 8.26
CA TYR A 354 26.28 3.35 7.03
C TYR A 354 26.39 1.84 6.81
N HIS A 355 26.59 1.45 5.54
CA HIS A 355 26.82 0.07 5.11
C HIS A 355 25.79 -0.93 5.69
N PRO A 356 24.48 -0.71 5.48
CA PRO A 356 23.48 -1.67 5.92
C PRO A 356 23.61 -2.98 5.17
N GLU A 357 23.42 -4.09 5.88
CA GLU A 357 23.33 -5.42 5.28
C GLU A 357 22.18 -6.23 5.87
N ILE A 358 21.33 -6.75 4.99
CA ILE A 358 20.14 -7.54 5.35
C ILE A 358 20.55 -8.96 5.76
N SER A 359 19.92 -9.48 6.81
CA SER A 359 20.17 -10.84 7.30
C SER A 359 19.71 -11.92 6.29
N PRO A 360 20.26 -13.14 6.35
CA PRO A 360 19.91 -14.21 5.42
C PRO A 360 18.41 -14.57 5.37
N ASP A 361 17.67 -14.30 6.45
CA ASP A 361 16.23 -14.53 6.56
C ASP A 361 15.37 -13.31 6.18
N GLY A 362 15.99 -12.17 5.84
CA GLY A 362 15.31 -10.93 5.46
C GLY A 362 14.67 -10.16 6.62
N LYS A 363 14.89 -10.59 7.87
CA LYS A 363 14.19 -10.05 9.05
C LYS A 363 14.97 -8.99 9.83
N LYS A 364 16.28 -8.87 9.61
CA LYS A 364 17.17 -7.99 10.37
C LYS A 364 18.09 -7.23 9.43
N VAL A 365 18.60 -6.11 9.93
CA VAL A 365 19.64 -5.32 9.26
C VAL A 365 20.78 -5.07 10.24
N ALA A 366 22.00 -5.36 9.79
CA ALA A 366 23.24 -4.93 10.45
C ALA A 366 23.73 -3.65 9.80
N PHE A 367 24.29 -2.71 10.55
CA PHE A 367 24.86 -1.47 10.00
C PHE A 367 25.94 -0.93 10.94
N CYS A 368 26.72 0.04 10.48
CA CYS A 368 27.75 0.68 11.29
C CYS A 368 27.71 2.21 11.24
N THR A 369 28.50 2.89 12.09
CA THR A 369 28.54 4.36 12.15
C THR A 369 29.68 5.00 11.37
N GLY A 370 30.58 4.20 10.78
CA GLY A 370 31.72 4.68 9.99
C GLY A 370 31.59 4.44 8.49
N LEU A 371 32.15 5.36 7.70
CA LEU A 371 32.24 5.32 6.23
C LEU A 371 33.46 4.54 5.74
N GLU A 372 33.37 3.98 4.52
CA GLU A 372 34.53 3.40 3.83
C GLU A 372 35.52 4.52 3.48
N GLY A 373 36.82 4.25 3.58
CA GLY A 373 37.88 5.21 3.25
C GLY A 373 38.18 6.25 4.34
N ILE A 374 37.37 6.32 5.40
CA ILE A 374 37.55 7.29 6.50
C ILE A 374 38.09 6.60 7.76
N SER A 375 39.21 7.12 8.28
CA SER A 375 39.77 6.64 9.55
C SER A 375 38.95 7.15 10.74
N GLY A 376 38.63 6.28 11.68
CA GLY A 376 37.89 6.63 12.89
C GLY A 376 37.35 5.40 13.61
N LYS A 377 36.76 5.60 14.78
CA LYS A 377 36.01 4.54 15.47
C LYS A 377 34.65 4.37 14.79
N SER A 378 34.21 3.13 14.68
CA SER A 378 32.89 2.77 14.18
C SER A 378 32.22 1.82 15.16
N ASP A 379 30.94 2.02 15.41
CA ASP A 379 30.12 1.09 16.17
C ASP A 379 29.29 0.23 15.20
N LEU A 380 29.02 -1.02 15.57
CA LEU A 380 28.19 -1.96 14.80
C LEU A 380 26.92 -2.29 15.58
N TYR A 381 25.79 -2.24 14.87
CA TYR A 381 24.47 -2.52 15.42
C TYR A 381 23.71 -3.54 14.57
N VAL A 382 22.77 -4.24 15.19
CA VAL A 382 21.75 -5.06 14.52
C VAL A 382 20.38 -4.69 15.08
N ARG A 383 19.38 -4.58 14.21
CA ARG A 383 17.97 -4.38 14.58
C ARG A 383 17.04 -5.21 13.69
N ASP A 384 15.77 -5.26 14.05
CA ASP A 384 14.72 -5.79 13.17
C ASP A 384 14.50 -4.85 11.98
N LEU A 385 14.32 -5.41 10.79
CA LEU A 385 14.00 -4.68 9.57
C LEU A 385 12.48 -4.55 9.45
N ASN A 386 11.92 -3.61 10.21
CA ASN A 386 10.51 -3.24 10.22
C ASN A 386 10.37 -1.73 10.48
N GLY A 387 9.17 -1.16 10.34
CA GLY A 387 8.96 0.29 10.49
C GLY A 387 9.26 0.88 11.87
N MET A 388 9.31 0.06 12.92
CA MET A 388 9.72 0.51 14.27
C MET A 388 11.23 0.41 14.49
N GLY A 389 11.98 -0.32 13.65
CA GLY A 389 13.38 -0.63 13.88
C GLY A 389 13.66 -1.30 15.23
N SER A 390 12.76 -2.17 15.69
CA SER A 390 12.78 -2.74 17.04
C SER A 390 14.00 -3.61 17.34
N ASN A 391 14.22 -3.91 18.63
CA ASN A 391 15.26 -4.84 19.11
C ASN A 391 16.68 -4.46 18.67
N LEU A 392 17.02 -3.16 18.72
CA LEU A 392 18.36 -2.66 18.46
C LEU A 392 19.37 -3.18 19.49
N VAL A 393 20.46 -3.77 19.00
CA VAL A 393 21.57 -4.27 19.83
C VAL A 393 22.90 -3.80 19.26
N LYS A 394 23.78 -3.30 20.14
CA LYS A 394 25.16 -2.89 19.82
C LYS A 394 26.14 -4.03 20.10
N LEU A 395 27.14 -4.20 19.23
CA LEU A 395 28.28 -5.06 19.50
C LEU A 395 29.26 -4.37 20.48
N ASP A 396 29.58 -5.03 21.59
CA ASP A 396 30.47 -4.49 22.63
C ASP A 396 31.96 -4.76 22.31
N VAL A 397 32.51 -3.96 21.41
CA VAL A 397 33.93 -3.95 21.03
C VAL A 397 34.44 -2.52 20.81
N GLU A 398 35.74 -2.32 20.75
CA GLU A 398 36.32 -0.98 20.60
C GLU A 398 35.96 -0.29 19.27
N SER A 399 35.92 -1.06 18.17
CA SER A 399 35.57 -0.59 16.84
C SER A 399 35.14 -1.76 15.96
N ALA A 400 34.06 -1.57 15.21
CA ALA A 400 33.51 -2.49 14.23
C ALA A 400 32.86 -1.71 13.07
N ALA A 401 33.33 -1.95 11.85
CA ALA A 401 32.87 -1.30 10.62
C ALA A 401 32.50 -2.33 9.55
N ILE A 402 31.59 -1.91 8.65
CA ILE A 402 31.17 -2.60 7.42
C ILE A 402 30.78 -4.07 7.69
N PRO A 403 29.64 -4.29 8.39
CA PRO A 403 29.19 -5.63 8.75
C PRO A 403 28.77 -6.44 7.52
N ARG A 404 29.14 -7.73 7.50
CA ARG A 404 28.73 -8.70 6.48
C ARG A 404 28.11 -9.94 7.12
N TRP A 405 26.85 -10.26 6.82
CA TRP A 405 26.20 -11.48 7.25
C TRP A 405 26.80 -12.71 6.57
N ARG A 406 26.85 -13.81 7.32
CA ARG A 406 27.29 -15.12 6.85
C ARG A 406 26.47 -16.22 7.53
N VAL A 407 26.17 -17.28 6.77
CA VAL A 407 25.67 -18.55 7.30
C VAL A 407 26.87 -19.49 7.46
N LEU A 408 27.05 -20.05 8.65
CA LEU A 408 28.11 -21.00 8.96
C LEU A 408 27.69 -22.42 8.53
N GLU A 409 28.65 -23.35 8.42
CA GLU A 409 28.40 -24.75 8.01
C GLU A 409 27.35 -25.46 8.88
N ASN A 410 27.24 -25.07 10.15
CA ASN A 410 26.26 -25.61 11.09
C ASN A 410 24.88 -24.94 11.01
N GLY A 411 24.68 -24.01 10.07
CA GLY A 411 23.44 -23.24 9.90
C GLY A 411 23.33 -22.00 10.79
N ASP A 412 24.27 -21.76 11.72
CA ASP A 412 24.27 -20.56 12.55
C ASP A 412 24.53 -19.32 11.70
N THR A 413 23.91 -18.19 12.05
CA THR A 413 24.25 -16.90 11.46
C THR A 413 25.37 -16.20 12.23
N ALA A 414 26.26 -15.55 11.50
CA ALA A 414 27.36 -14.76 12.02
C ALA A 414 27.52 -13.47 11.22
N ILE A 415 28.23 -12.51 11.80
CA ILE A 415 28.58 -11.24 11.18
C ILE A 415 30.11 -11.14 11.15
N VAL A 416 30.64 -10.90 9.96
CA VAL A 416 32.03 -10.50 9.74
C VAL A 416 32.11 -8.99 9.79
N TYR A 417 33.13 -8.44 10.44
CA TYR A 417 33.37 -7.01 10.51
C TYR A 417 34.86 -6.71 10.57
N VAL A 418 35.23 -5.45 10.34
CA VAL A 418 36.63 -4.98 10.44
C VAL A 418 36.80 -3.94 11.53
N THR A 419 38.00 -3.86 12.12
CA THR A 419 38.28 -2.87 13.19
C THR A 419 38.48 -1.44 12.66
N GLY A 420 38.73 -1.28 11.35
CA GLY A 420 38.85 0.01 10.69
C GLY A 420 38.67 -0.12 9.17
N ALA A 421 38.11 0.90 8.53
CA ALA A 421 37.81 0.93 7.10
C ALA A 421 38.50 2.09 6.36
N GLY A 422 39.58 2.65 6.92
CA GLY A 422 40.25 3.84 6.40
C GLY A 422 41.15 3.59 5.17
N ASN A 423 42.46 3.71 5.33
CA ASN A 423 43.42 3.65 4.23
C ASN A 423 44.00 2.23 4.04
N ASN A 424 43.71 1.58 2.90
CA ASN A 424 44.27 0.27 2.55
C ASN A 424 45.51 0.32 1.61
N LYS A 425 46.02 1.50 1.28
CA LYS A 425 47.18 1.65 0.38
C LYS A 425 48.53 1.40 1.08
N ASN A 426 48.64 1.75 2.36
CA ASN A 426 49.86 1.55 3.14
C ASN A 426 49.80 0.17 3.83
N GLU A 427 50.82 -0.66 3.63
CA GLU A 427 50.85 -2.03 4.19
C GLU A 427 50.76 -2.03 5.72
N SER A 428 51.57 -1.20 6.38
CA SER A 428 51.62 -1.13 7.84
C SER A 428 50.28 -0.70 8.44
N SER A 429 49.63 0.31 7.85
CA SER A 429 48.30 0.75 8.29
C SER A 429 47.21 -0.30 8.03
N PHE A 430 47.35 -1.10 6.96
CA PHE A 430 46.41 -2.16 6.65
C PHE A 430 46.54 -3.32 7.64
N GLU A 431 47.77 -3.74 7.97
CA GLU A 431 48.09 -4.80 8.93
C GLU A 431 47.69 -4.45 10.37
N GLU A 432 47.65 -3.16 10.74
CA GLU A 432 47.14 -2.70 12.04
C GLU A 432 45.63 -2.93 12.22
N SER A 433 44.88 -3.01 11.11
CA SER A 433 43.48 -3.37 11.13
C SER A 433 43.30 -4.88 11.12
N SER A 434 42.11 -5.37 11.46
CA SER A 434 41.84 -6.81 11.49
C SER A 434 40.40 -7.15 11.15
N THR A 435 40.22 -8.37 10.67
CA THR A 435 38.94 -8.95 10.29
C THR A 435 38.49 -9.94 11.36
N TRP A 436 37.24 -9.80 11.81
CA TRP A 436 36.66 -10.54 12.91
C TRP A 436 35.33 -11.16 12.52
N LEU A 437 34.93 -12.18 13.26
CA LEU A 437 33.64 -12.85 13.15
C LEU A 437 32.97 -12.87 14.52
N VAL A 438 31.67 -12.63 14.55
CA VAL A 438 30.86 -12.78 15.76
C VAL A 438 29.55 -13.49 15.42
N LYS A 439 29.20 -14.54 16.16
CA LYS A 439 27.91 -15.22 16.01
C LYS A 439 26.78 -14.27 16.42
N PHE A 440 25.63 -14.36 15.75
CA PHE A 440 24.44 -13.61 16.16
C PHE A 440 23.23 -14.55 16.23
N ALA A 441 22.71 -14.79 17.43
CA ALA A 441 21.60 -15.71 17.62
C ALA A 441 20.68 -15.19 18.73
N ASN A 442 19.37 -15.49 18.62
CA ASN A 442 18.37 -15.08 19.60
C ASN A 442 18.41 -13.57 19.93
N GLY A 443 18.69 -12.75 18.92
CA GLY A 443 18.78 -11.29 19.05
C GLY A 443 20.00 -10.79 19.83
N LYS A 444 21.09 -11.57 19.93
CA LYS A 444 22.29 -11.18 20.69
C LYS A 444 23.57 -11.54 19.95
N PHE A 445 24.59 -10.70 20.12
CA PHE A 445 25.97 -11.02 19.74
C PHE A 445 26.57 -12.06 20.67
N GLY A 446 27.31 -13.00 20.09
CA GLY A 446 28.16 -13.95 20.79
C GLY A 446 29.54 -13.36 21.11
N LYS A 447 30.52 -14.24 21.29
CA LYS A 447 31.92 -13.84 21.50
C LYS A 447 32.60 -13.57 20.15
N PRO A 448 33.25 -12.40 19.96
CA PRO A 448 34.04 -12.15 18.76
C PRO A 448 35.29 -13.02 18.66
N GLU A 449 35.60 -13.46 17.44
CA GLU A 449 36.75 -14.28 17.08
C GLU A 449 37.52 -13.61 15.95
N LYS A 450 38.83 -13.39 16.16
CA LYS A 450 39.69 -12.80 15.13
C LYS A 450 39.93 -13.83 14.03
N LEU A 451 39.68 -13.47 12.78
CA LEU A 451 39.98 -14.32 11.63
C LEU A 451 41.42 -14.12 11.15
N PHE A 452 41.80 -12.87 10.85
CA PHE A 452 43.14 -12.50 10.38
C PHE A 452 43.38 -10.98 10.45
N ASP A 453 44.63 -10.57 10.29
CA ASP A 453 45.04 -9.16 10.12
C ASP A 453 44.65 -8.64 8.73
N GLY A 454 44.50 -7.32 8.61
CA GLY A 454 43.94 -6.67 7.43
C GLY A 454 42.43 -6.42 7.54
N ALA A 455 41.96 -5.31 6.99
CA ALA A 455 40.54 -4.93 6.95
C ALA A 455 39.83 -5.50 5.70
N TYR A 456 39.52 -6.79 5.70
CA TYR A 456 38.84 -7.46 4.59
C TYR A 456 37.32 -7.34 4.65
N HIS A 457 36.81 -6.14 4.38
CA HIS A 457 35.37 -5.81 4.48
C HIS A 457 34.58 -6.04 3.19
N GLY A 458 35.24 -6.34 2.07
CA GLY A 458 34.57 -6.66 0.80
C GLY A 458 33.97 -8.07 0.77
N GLY A 459 34.20 -8.87 1.81
CA GLY A 459 33.57 -10.18 1.99
C GLY A 459 34.57 -11.34 2.02
N ILE A 460 34.08 -12.48 2.53
CA ILE A 460 34.83 -13.73 2.67
C ILE A 460 34.00 -14.85 2.04
N SER A 461 34.64 -15.66 1.20
CA SER A 461 34.03 -16.84 0.58
C SER A 461 33.56 -17.86 1.61
N GLU A 462 32.57 -18.67 1.25
CA GLU A 462 31.95 -19.66 2.14
C GLU A 462 32.95 -20.65 2.77
N ASP A 463 33.98 -21.05 2.01
CA ASP A 463 35.05 -21.93 2.47
C ASP A 463 36.23 -21.20 3.15
N GLY A 464 36.16 -19.86 3.25
CA GLY A 464 37.21 -19.03 3.84
C GLY A 464 38.50 -18.95 3.03
N SER A 465 38.55 -19.50 1.81
CA SER A 465 39.76 -19.54 1.00
C SER A 465 40.11 -18.22 0.31
N LEU A 466 39.12 -17.34 0.16
CA LEU A 466 39.23 -16.01 -0.43
C LEU A 466 38.55 -14.97 0.47
N ALA A 467 39.25 -13.86 0.72
CA ALA A 467 38.67 -12.62 1.25
C ALA A 467 39.15 -11.43 0.40
N VAL A 468 38.33 -10.40 0.23
CA VAL A 468 38.64 -9.24 -0.64
C VAL A 468 38.29 -7.91 0.05
N THR A 469 38.89 -6.82 -0.43
CA THR A 469 38.67 -5.48 0.12
C THR A 469 39.06 -4.36 -0.81
N GLY A 470 38.39 -3.22 -0.65
CA GLY A 470 38.57 -1.97 -1.39
C GLY A 470 38.91 -0.79 -0.49
N ALA A 471 39.14 0.37 -1.13
CA ALA A 471 39.18 1.75 -0.61
C ALA A 471 40.14 2.57 -1.48
N ARG A 472 41.33 2.02 -1.73
CA ARG A 472 42.37 2.58 -2.62
C ARG A 472 43.05 1.54 -3.49
N LEU A 473 43.19 0.31 -2.99
CA LEU A 473 43.70 -0.84 -3.73
C LEU A 473 42.66 -1.95 -3.67
N LEU A 474 42.57 -2.78 -4.71
CA LEU A 474 41.86 -4.05 -4.62
C LEU A 474 42.82 -5.09 -4.03
N ARG A 475 42.63 -5.43 -2.76
CA ARG A 475 43.40 -6.47 -2.07
C ARG A 475 42.61 -7.75 -1.95
N ALA A 476 43.31 -8.87 -1.97
CA ALA A 476 42.75 -10.18 -1.75
C ALA A 476 43.64 -11.04 -0.86
N ARG A 477 43.02 -11.86 -0.02
CA ARG A 477 43.67 -12.92 0.75
C ARG A 477 43.28 -14.26 0.15
N ILE A 478 44.22 -14.92 -0.51
CA ILE A 478 44.00 -16.23 -1.15
C ILE A 478 44.76 -17.30 -0.38
N SER A 479 44.05 -18.28 0.18
CA SER A 479 44.64 -19.41 0.92
C SER A 479 45.71 -18.95 1.94
N ASN A 480 45.37 -17.94 2.73
CA ASN A 480 46.22 -17.29 3.74
C ASN A 480 47.40 -16.44 3.21
N ARG A 481 47.38 -16.04 1.94
CA ARG A 481 48.38 -15.12 1.37
C ARG A 481 47.72 -13.83 0.89
N ASP A 482 48.23 -12.71 1.36
CA ASP A 482 47.75 -11.38 0.94
C ASP A 482 48.37 -11.00 -0.41
N THR A 483 47.56 -10.45 -1.29
CA THR A 483 47.89 -10.07 -2.67
C THR A 483 47.16 -8.79 -3.05
N VAL A 484 47.68 -8.07 -4.04
CA VAL A 484 47.01 -6.91 -4.64
C VAL A 484 46.63 -7.28 -6.07
N TRP A 485 45.33 -7.27 -6.38
CA TRP A 485 44.81 -7.61 -7.71
C TRP A 485 44.75 -6.40 -8.64
N TYR A 486 44.51 -5.20 -8.09
CA TYR A 486 44.42 -3.95 -8.83
C TYR A 486 45.22 -2.89 -8.08
N ASN A 487 46.39 -2.52 -8.62
CA ASN A 487 47.44 -1.82 -7.87
C ASN A 487 47.85 -0.44 -8.41
N GLU A 488 47.58 -0.14 -9.69
CA GLU A 488 47.98 1.14 -10.30
C GLU A 488 46.92 2.23 -10.11
N GLU A 489 45.68 1.86 -9.84
CA GLU A 489 44.52 2.75 -9.85
C GLU A 489 43.54 2.41 -8.73
N GLN A 490 42.76 3.40 -8.30
CA GLN A 490 41.88 3.27 -7.15
C GLN A 490 40.73 2.31 -7.45
N ALA A 491 40.48 1.38 -6.52
CA ALA A 491 39.34 0.47 -6.52
C ALA A 491 38.54 0.60 -5.21
N CYS A 492 37.25 0.85 -5.33
CA CYS A 492 36.31 1.10 -4.23
C CYS A 492 35.06 0.19 -4.35
N ASN A 493 34.22 0.19 -3.30
CA ASN A 493 32.93 -0.52 -3.26
C ASN A 493 33.09 -2.00 -3.64
N VAL A 494 34.11 -2.63 -3.07
CA VAL A 494 34.47 -4.02 -3.36
C VAL A 494 33.48 -4.94 -2.65
N SER A 495 32.88 -5.86 -3.41
CA SER A 495 31.91 -6.82 -2.89
C SER A 495 32.18 -8.23 -3.44
N LEU A 496 32.16 -9.24 -2.58
CA LEU A 496 32.33 -10.65 -2.94
C LEU A 496 30.98 -11.34 -3.07
N ALA A 497 30.80 -12.08 -4.17
CA ALA A 497 29.56 -12.81 -4.44
C ALA A 497 29.27 -13.86 -3.35
N LYS A 498 27.98 -13.99 -3.00
CA LYS A 498 27.45 -14.88 -1.96
C LYS A 498 26.76 -16.12 -2.55
N ASP A 499 27.20 -16.53 -3.74
CA ASP A 499 26.62 -17.59 -4.59
C ASP A 499 27.62 -18.74 -4.84
N SER A 500 28.63 -18.89 -3.97
CA SER A 500 29.79 -19.79 -4.14
C SER A 500 30.69 -19.54 -5.36
N SER A 501 30.40 -18.57 -6.25
CA SER A 501 31.18 -18.36 -7.47
C SER A 501 32.54 -17.70 -7.24
N LYS A 502 32.74 -17.09 -6.05
CA LYS A 502 33.95 -16.33 -5.68
C LYS A 502 34.29 -15.20 -6.67
N ARG A 503 33.27 -14.57 -7.27
CA ARG A 503 33.44 -13.38 -8.11
C ARG A 503 33.51 -12.13 -7.26
N THR A 504 34.33 -11.17 -7.65
CA THR A 504 34.49 -9.90 -6.95
C THR A 504 34.03 -8.75 -7.84
N LEU A 505 33.08 -7.98 -7.34
CA LEU A 505 32.56 -6.74 -7.93
C LEU A 505 33.34 -5.55 -7.37
N PHE A 506 33.63 -4.55 -8.19
CA PHE A 506 34.24 -3.29 -7.74
C PHE A 506 34.05 -2.16 -8.75
N LEU A 507 34.26 -0.92 -8.28
CA LEU A 507 34.33 0.28 -9.10
C LEU A 507 35.76 0.79 -9.20
N ASP A 508 36.14 1.32 -10.36
CA ASP A 508 37.45 1.91 -10.60
C ASP A 508 37.38 3.35 -11.09
N PHE A 509 38.53 4.01 -11.12
CA PHE A 509 38.64 5.44 -11.47
C PHE A 509 38.87 5.66 -12.97
N GLY A 510 38.42 4.69 -13.77
CA GLY A 510 38.54 4.69 -15.22
C GLY A 510 39.96 4.92 -15.68
N GLY A 511 40.85 3.99 -15.40
CA GLY A 511 42.18 4.09 -15.99
C GLY A 511 42.62 2.80 -16.65
N LYS A 512 43.94 2.64 -16.82
CA LYS A 512 44.52 1.88 -17.92
C LYS A 512 44.06 0.42 -17.93
N THR A 513 44.09 -0.26 -16.79
CA THR A 513 43.75 -1.69 -16.72
C THR A 513 42.30 -1.95 -17.11
N GLY A 514 41.37 -1.18 -16.57
CA GLY A 514 39.95 -1.30 -16.88
C GLY A 514 39.62 -0.86 -18.31
N ARG A 515 40.19 0.25 -18.79
CA ARG A 515 40.03 0.73 -20.18
C ARG A 515 40.58 -0.24 -21.21
N ASP A 516 41.74 -0.83 -20.96
CA ASP A 516 42.32 -1.87 -21.82
C ASP A 516 41.42 -3.12 -21.86
N TYR A 517 40.79 -3.47 -20.73
CA TYR A 517 39.88 -4.62 -20.65
C TYR A 517 38.56 -4.37 -21.41
N VAL A 518 37.95 -3.20 -21.20
CA VAL A 518 36.68 -2.84 -21.86
C VAL A 518 36.89 -2.51 -23.35
N GLY A 519 38.05 -1.96 -23.71
CA GLY A 519 38.39 -1.58 -25.09
C GLY A 519 38.00 -0.14 -25.46
N GLU A 520 37.62 0.69 -24.49
CA GLU A 520 37.29 2.10 -24.67
C GLU A 520 37.60 2.95 -23.42
N ASP A 521 37.73 4.26 -23.63
CA ASP A 521 37.90 5.23 -22.55
C ASP A 521 36.58 5.47 -21.81
N TYR A 522 36.65 5.54 -20.49
CA TYR A 522 35.50 5.88 -19.64
C TYR A 522 35.97 6.68 -18.40
N ALA A 523 35.02 7.36 -17.74
CA ALA A 523 35.24 8.20 -16.57
C ALA A 523 35.20 7.41 -15.25
N THR A 524 35.57 8.05 -14.14
CA THR A 524 35.48 7.47 -12.79
C THR A 524 34.10 6.85 -12.55
N HIS A 525 34.08 5.59 -12.09
CA HIS A 525 32.90 4.79 -11.77
C HIS A 525 31.88 4.61 -12.91
N GLN A 526 32.23 4.91 -14.16
CA GLN A 526 31.34 4.68 -15.30
C GLN A 526 31.20 3.19 -15.67
N ARG A 527 32.06 2.34 -15.10
CA ARG A 527 32.07 0.89 -15.28
C ARG A 527 32.02 0.17 -13.94
N LEU A 528 31.09 -0.78 -13.86
CA LEU A 528 31.09 -1.83 -12.85
C LEU A 528 31.96 -2.97 -13.35
N LEU A 529 33.01 -3.35 -12.62
CA LEU A 529 33.99 -4.37 -13.03
C LEU A 529 33.86 -5.63 -12.19
N ILE A 530 34.12 -6.78 -12.82
CA ILE A 530 34.00 -8.10 -12.19
C ILE A 530 35.31 -8.86 -12.40
N ALA A 531 35.90 -9.33 -11.31
CA ALA A 531 37.07 -10.20 -11.30
C ALA A 531 36.70 -11.62 -10.83
N ASP A 532 37.42 -12.61 -11.37
CA ASP A 532 37.33 -13.99 -10.90
C ASP A 532 38.09 -14.19 -9.57
N SER A 533 38.08 -15.43 -9.06
CA SER A 533 38.75 -15.80 -7.80
C SER A 533 40.28 -15.62 -7.78
N LEU A 534 40.89 -15.29 -8.93
CA LEU A 534 42.32 -15.04 -9.09
C LEU A 534 42.63 -13.56 -9.38
N GLY A 535 41.60 -12.69 -9.39
CA GLY A 535 41.74 -11.27 -9.68
C GLY A 535 41.76 -10.92 -11.17
N LYS A 536 41.45 -11.86 -12.06
CA LYS A 536 41.40 -11.59 -13.49
C LYS A 536 40.04 -11.00 -13.85
N LEU A 537 40.03 -9.87 -14.56
CA LEU A 537 38.79 -9.27 -15.07
C LEU A 537 38.08 -10.24 -16.02
N MET A 538 36.77 -10.40 -15.80
CA MET A 538 35.91 -11.34 -16.52
C MET A 538 34.57 -10.74 -16.96
N GLY A 539 34.22 -9.54 -16.51
CA GLY A 539 33.00 -8.85 -16.93
C GLY A 539 33.04 -7.35 -16.63
N SER A 540 32.20 -6.60 -17.35
CA SER A 540 31.94 -5.19 -17.06
C SER A 540 30.53 -4.79 -17.50
N VAL A 541 29.89 -3.91 -16.74
CA VAL A 541 28.61 -3.27 -17.09
C VAL A 541 28.80 -1.76 -17.10
N ALA A 542 28.24 -1.07 -18.11
CA ALA A 542 28.25 0.39 -18.18
C ALA A 542 27.15 1.01 -17.33
N ALA A 543 27.43 2.15 -16.70
CA ALA A 543 26.40 2.97 -16.09
C ALA A 543 25.45 3.53 -17.17
N PRO A 544 24.16 3.71 -16.86
CA PRO A 544 23.23 4.40 -17.76
C PRO A 544 23.73 5.79 -18.17
N THR A 545 23.38 6.23 -19.38
CA THR A 545 23.80 7.52 -19.91
C THR A 545 23.46 8.67 -18.95
N GLY A 546 24.46 9.51 -18.64
CA GLY A 546 24.30 10.64 -17.72
C GLY A 546 24.61 10.31 -16.25
N TYR A 547 24.93 9.06 -15.94
CA TYR A 547 25.21 8.58 -14.59
C TYR A 547 26.56 7.85 -14.48
N THR A 548 27.04 7.72 -13.25
CA THR A 548 28.10 6.79 -12.83
C THR A 548 27.56 5.92 -11.69
N PHE A 549 28.15 4.75 -11.48
CA PHE A 549 27.79 3.91 -10.32
C PHE A 549 28.44 4.42 -9.03
N ASP A 550 27.82 4.12 -7.90
CA ASP A 550 28.45 4.19 -6.58
C ASP A 550 27.81 3.14 -5.65
N HIS A 551 28.43 2.88 -4.50
CA HIS A 551 27.89 2.04 -3.44
C HIS A 551 27.45 0.64 -3.92
N SER A 552 28.18 0.04 -4.86
CA SER A 552 27.79 -1.24 -5.47
C SER A 552 28.00 -2.44 -4.54
N GLU A 553 27.03 -3.36 -4.53
CA GLU A 553 27.05 -4.60 -3.74
C GLU A 553 26.49 -5.78 -4.54
N TRP A 554 27.00 -6.99 -4.29
CA TRP A 554 26.29 -8.20 -4.72
C TRP A 554 24.99 -8.36 -3.94
N THR A 555 23.92 -8.75 -4.62
CA THR A 555 22.66 -9.09 -3.94
C THR A 555 22.77 -10.42 -3.19
N LEU A 556 21.97 -10.59 -2.13
CA LEU A 556 21.78 -11.90 -1.50
C LEU A 556 20.60 -12.63 -2.16
N GLY A 557 20.86 -13.80 -2.74
CA GLY A 557 19.83 -14.68 -3.30
C GLY A 557 19.58 -14.55 -4.81
N GLY A 558 20.19 -13.56 -5.47
CA GLY A 558 20.16 -13.40 -6.92
C GLY A 558 21.43 -13.90 -7.61
N ASP A 559 21.29 -14.82 -8.56
CA ASP A 559 22.41 -15.23 -9.42
C ASP A 559 22.72 -14.10 -10.41
N ASN A 560 23.97 -13.62 -10.43
CA ASN A 560 24.41 -12.54 -11.33
C ASN A 560 23.79 -11.16 -11.07
N LEU A 561 23.11 -10.96 -9.94
CA LEU A 561 22.50 -9.67 -9.61
C LEU A 561 23.37 -8.86 -8.65
N ALA A 562 23.64 -7.61 -9.02
CA ALA A 562 24.22 -6.59 -8.17
C ALA A 562 23.23 -5.45 -7.92
N VAL A 563 23.40 -4.71 -6.84
CA VAL A 563 22.67 -3.46 -6.55
C VAL A 563 23.68 -2.32 -6.49
N ALA A 564 23.30 -1.13 -6.97
CA ALA A 564 24.16 0.05 -6.93
C ALA A 564 23.34 1.33 -6.86
N THR A 565 23.97 2.41 -6.44
CA THR A 565 23.44 3.78 -6.57
C THR A 565 23.91 4.38 -7.90
N LEU A 566 23.10 5.27 -8.50
CA LEU A 566 23.49 6.11 -9.63
C LEU A 566 23.73 7.55 -9.21
N THR A 567 24.93 8.05 -9.51
CA THR A 567 25.35 9.43 -9.28
C THR A 567 25.23 10.24 -10.57
N ASN A 568 24.51 11.36 -10.52
CA ASN A 568 24.34 12.23 -11.70
C ASN A 568 25.55 13.15 -11.91
N SER A 569 25.54 13.95 -12.99
CA SER A 569 26.63 14.88 -13.31
C SER A 569 26.88 15.98 -12.28
N ALA A 570 25.93 16.24 -11.36
CA ALA A 570 26.08 17.19 -10.27
C ALA A 570 26.66 16.54 -8.99
N GLY A 571 26.85 15.21 -9.00
CA GLY A 571 27.37 14.45 -7.85
C GLY A 571 26.28 13.93 -6.90
N ALA A 572 25.00 14.08 -7.23
CA ALA A 572 23.90 13.65 -6.38
C ALA A 572 23.50 12.18 -6.66
N HIS A 573 23.20 11.45 -5.58
CA HIS A 573 22.89 10.01 -5.60
C HIS A 573 21.39 9.74 -5.78
N THR A 574 20.90 10.04 -6.98
CA THR A 574 19.46 10.19 -7.19
C THR A 574 18.67 8.90 -7.41
N LYS A 575 19.33 7.76 -7.65
CA LYS A 575 18.66 6.47 -7.94
C LYS A 575 19.38 5.28 -7.34
N ILE A 576 18.63 4.22 -7.04
CA ILE A 576 19.16 2.87 -6.78
C ILE A 576 18.74 1.97 -7.95
N VAL A 577 19.64 1.10 -8.40
CA VAL A 577 19.41 0.17 -9.52
C VAL A 577 19.77 -1.26 -9.17
N LEU A 578 19.08 -2.20 -9.81
CA LEU A 578 19.44 -3.61 -9.89
C LEU A 578 20.14 -3.85 -11.23
N VAL A 579 21.32 -4.44 -11.19
CA VAL A 579 22.17 -4.70 -12.35
C VAL A 579 22.29 -6.20 -12.55
N ASN A 580 21.86 -6.70 -13.71
CA ASN A 580 22.16 -8.06 -14.13
C ASN A 580 23.50 -8.08 -14.85
N VAL A 581 24.51 -8.66 -14.23
CA VAL A 581 25.86 -8.67 -14.80
C VAL A 581 26.06 -9.66 -15.94
N ALA A 582 25.10 -10.56 -16.18
CA ALA A 582 25.18 -11.55 -17.24
C ALA A 582 24.85 -10.96 -18.62
N ASP A 583 23.88 -10.05 -18.68
CA ASP A 583 23.42 -9.40 -19.92
C ASP A 583 23.63 -7.88 -19.92
N GLY A 584 23.98 -7.28 -18.77
CA GLY A 584 24.24 -5.85 -18.63
C GLY A 584 22.96 -5.01 -18.44
N GLU A 585 21.81 -5.64 -18.21
CA GLU A 585 20.56 -4.92 -17.98
C GLU A 585 20.56 -4.18 -16.64
N VAL A 586 20.04 -2.95 -16.64
CA VAL A 586 19.95 -2.08 -15.46
C VAL A 586 18.49 -1.68 -15.25
N MET A 587 17.94 -2.02 -14.10
CA MET A 587 16.56 -1.73 -13.71
C MET A 587 16.55 -0.73 -12.54
N ASP A 588 15.84 0.38 -12.71
CA ASP A 588 15.63 1.36 -11.63
C ASP A 588 14.78 0.75 -10.52
N LEU A 589 15.25 0.83 -9.27
CA LEU A 589 14.57 0.33 -8.08
C LEU A 589 13.88 1.44 -7.29
N ALA A 590 14.56 2.57 -7.13
CA ALA A 590 14.07 3.73 -6.39
C ALA A 590 14.72 5.03 -6.88
N GLU A 591 14.02 6.14 -6.74
CA GLU A 591 14.56 7.50 -6.92
C GLU A 591 14.39 8.35 -5.66
N GLY A 592 15.27 9.33 -5.46
CA GLY A 592 15.24 10.28 -4.34
C GLY A 592 16.37 11.29 -4.47
N ASP A 593 16.64 12.05 -3.42
CA ASP A 593 17.67 13.11 -3.46
C ASP A 593 19.09 12.56 -3.23
N GLU A 594 19.29 11.81 -2.14
CA GLU A 594 20.59 11.22 -1.77
C GLU A 594 20.41 9.79 -1.19
N LEU A 595 20.55 8.79 -2.06
CA LEU A 595 20.35 7.37 -1.75
C LEU A 595 21.68 6.60 -1.65
N TRP A 596 22.10 6.25 -0.45
CA TRP A 596 23.45 5.70 -0.20
C TRP A 596 23.43 4.25 0.27
N HIS A 597 24.51 3.51 0.03
CA HIS A 597 24.78 2.16 0.55
C HIS A 597 23.58 1.17 0.45
N PRO A 598 23.09 0.86 -0.76
CA PRO A 598 22.01 -0.11 -0.92
C PRO A 598 22.48 -1.54 -0.60
N SER A 599 21.60 -2.32 0.02
CA SER A 599 21.72 -3.76 0.20
C SER A 599 20.40 -4.42 -0.22
N PHE A 600 20.49 -5.41 -1.11
CA PHE A 600 19.33 -6.10 -1.66
C PHE A 600 19.33 -7.58 -1.23
N TRP A 601 18.18 -8.04 -0.75
CA TRP A 601 17.93 -9.41 -0.32
C TRP A 601 16.77 -10.02 -1.10
N SER A 602 16.90 -11.28 -1.46
CA SER A 602 15.84 -12.12 -2.02
C SER A 602 15.90 -13.52 -1.39
N LEU A 603 14.75 -14.14 -1.18
CA LEU A 603 14.70 -15.50 -0.63
C LEU A 603 15.32 -16.50 -1.62
N GLN A 604 16.29 -17.29 -1.16
CA GLN A 604 16.92 -18.33 -1.97
C GLN A 604 15.98 -19.53 -2.19
N ASN A 605 15.67 -19.82 -3.45
CA ASN A 605 14.91 -21.02 -3.87
C ASN A 605 15.60 -22.34 -3.49
N SER A 606 16.90 -22.32 -3.15
CA SER A 606 17.61 -23.50 -2.63
C SER A 606 17.04 -24.04 -1.31
N MET A 607 16.26 -23.23 -0.57
CA MET A 607 15.50 -23.64 0.62
C MET A 607 14.18 -24.36 0.30
N LEU A 608 13.71 -24.33 -0.96
CA LEU A 608 12.48 -24.97 -1.45
C LEU A 608 12.74 -26.32 -2.16
N LYS A 609 13.96 -26.87 -2.05
CA LYS A 609 14.49 -28.02 -2.83
C LYS A 609 13.67 -29.33 -2.80
N ASN A 610 12.61 -29.43 -2.01
CA ASN A 610 11.76 -30.63 -1.91
C ASN A 610 10.31 -30.44 -2.36
N VAL A 611 9.95 -29.33 -3.00
CA VAL A 611 8.56 -29.07 -3.37
C VAL A 611 8.30 -29.53 -4.81
N THR A 612 7.45 -30.55 -4.99
CA THR A 612 6.95 -31.01 -6.31
C THR A 612 5.89 -30.07 -6.91
N LEU A 613 5.53 -29.01 -6.19
CA LEU A 613 4.58 -27.99 -6.62
C LEU A 613 5.28 -26.90 -7.42
N ASP A 614 4.59 -26.39 -8.43
CA ASP A 614 5.03 -25.22 -9.17
C ASP A 614 4.93 -23.98 -8.27
N VAL A 615 6.07 -23.42 -7.87
CA VAL A 615 6.16 -22.26 -6.96
C VAL A 615 5.61 -20.97 -7.57
N ASP A 616 5.46 -20.93 -8.89
CA ASP A 616 4.92 -19.77 -9.61
C ASP A 616 3.39 -19.80 -9.71
N SER A 617 2.77 -20.93 -9.38
CA SER A 617 1.33 -21.12 -9.46
C SER A 617 0.73 -21.55 -8.12
N ALA A 618 1.25 -22.59 -7.48
CA ALA A 618 0.70 -23.16 -6.26
C ALA A 618 0.71 -22.14 -5.11
N GLY A 619 -0.47 -21.86 -4.58
CA GLY A 619 -0.65 -20.95 -3.44
C GLY A 619 -0.54 -19.45 -3.76
N VAL A 620 -0.45 -19.08 -5.03
CA VAL A 620 -0.44 -17.68 -5.50
C VAL A 620 -1.88 -17.20 -5.71
N TYR A 621 -2.54 -16.81 -4.61
CA TYR A 621 -3.95 -16.38 -4.62
C TYR A 621 -4.14 -14.85 -4.71
N LEU A 622 -3.07 -14.11 -4.96
CA LEU A 622 -3.07 -12.65 -5.12
C LEU A 622 -2.06 -12.27 -6.20
N ASP A 623 -2.36 -11.22 -6.97
CA ASP A 623 -1.45 -10.55 -7.90
C ASP A 623 -1.39 -9.04 -7.56
N GLU A 624 -0.80 -8.23 -8.44
CA GLU A 624 -0.74 -6.77 -8.24
C GLU A 624 -2.01 -6.03 -8.64
N ASP A 625 -2.87 -6.65 -9.46
CA ASP A 625 -4.15 -6.12 -9.90
C ASP A 625 -5.27 -6.68 -9.02
N PHE A 626 -5.16 -6.38 -7.74
CA PHE A 626 -6.02 -6.94 -6.71
C PHE A 626 -7.11 -5.95 -6.28
N ASP A 627 -8.26 -6.50 -5.98
CA ASP A 627 -9.28 -5.82 -5.18
C ASP A 627 -9.17 -6.21 -3.69
N VAL A 628 -9.94 -5.51 -2.86
CA VAL A 628 -9.97 -5.72 -1.40
C VAL A 628 -10.45 -7.14 -1.06
N GLY A 629 -11.40 -7.68 -1.82
CA GLY A 629 -11.94 -9.01 -1.64
C GLY A 629 -10.93 -10.11 -1.92
N ALA A 630 -10.20 -10.00 -3.04
CA ALA A 630 -9.11 -10.89 -3.40
C ALA A 630 -8.04 -10.95 -2.31
N THR A 631 -7.68 -9.79 -1.74
CA THR A 631 -6.70 -9.68 -0.67
C THR A 631 -7.14 -10.42 0.58
N ILE A 632 -8.37 -10.20 1.03
CA ILE A 632 -8.93 -10.88 2.21
C ILE A 632 -8.98 -12.39 1.96
N LEU A 633 -9.55 -12.79 0.81
CA LEU A 633 -9.80 -14.19 0.48
C LEU A 633 -8.51 -14.99 0.37
N ARG A 634 -7.45 -14.43 -0.20
CA ARG A 634 -6.12 -15.06 -0.26
C ARG A 634 -5.65 -15.52 1.12
N TYR A 635 -5.77 -14.68 2.15
CA TYR A 635 -5.44 -15.08 3.53
C TYR A 635 -6.46 -16.05 4.12
N LYS A 636 -7.76 -15.96 3.76
CA LYS A 636 -8.75 -16.94 4.21
C LYS A 636 -8.45 -18.34 3.69
N ILE A 637 -8.03 -18.47 2.45
CA ILE A 637 -7.64 -19.75 1.85
C ILE A 637 -6.32 -20.26 2.44
N GLU A 638 -5.34 -19.37 2.67
CA GLU A 638 -4.12 -19.69 3.42
C GLU A 638 -4.43 -20.28 4.81
N LEU A 639 -5.37 -19.69 5.55
CA LEU A 639 -5.82 -20.18 6.85
C LEU A 639 -6.43 -21.58 6.75
N VAL A 640 -7.25 -21.84 5.72
CA VAL A 640 -7.78 -23.19 5.48
C VAL A 640 -6.63 -24.18 5.30
N TRP A 641 -5.67 -23.91 4.43
CA TRP A 641 -4.54 -24.82 4.20
C TRP A 641 -3.69 -25.06 5.44
N THR A 642 -3.42 -23.98 6.19
CA THR A 642 -2.60 -23.99 7.40
C THR A 642 -3.28 -24.75 8.55
N TYR A 643 -4.59 -24.57 8.72
CA TYR A 643 -5.32 -25.06 9.90
C TYR A 643 -6.32 -26.19 9.61
N ARG A 644 -6.30 -26.79 8.41
CA ARG A 644 -7.22 -27.87 7.99
C ARG A 644 -7.28 -29.07 8.95
N ASP A 645 -6.16 -29.39 9.59
CA ASP A 645 -6.04 -30.52 10.52
C ASP A 645 -6.40 -30.11 11.97
N TRP A 646 -6.51 -28.81 12.25
CA TRP A 646 -6.85 -28.27 13.56
C TRP A 646 -8.32 -27.90 13.69
N ALA A 647 -8.91 -27.24 12.69
CA ALA A 647 -10.23 -26.64 12.77
C ALA A 647 -11.36 -27.67 12.80
N ASN A 648 -12.44 -27.33 13.52
CA ASN A 648 -13.71 -28.08 13.53
C ASN A 648 -14.96 -27.20 13.41
N VAL A 649 -14.79 -25.88 13.39
CA VAL A 649 -15.83 -24.90 13.04
C VAL A 649 -15.29 -24.01 11.94
N VAL A 650 -16.09 -23.80 10.89
CA VAL A 650 -15.77 -22.83 9.83
C VAL A 650 -16.92 -21.85 9.67
N VAL A 651 -16.61 -20.56 9.68
CA VAL A 651 -17.56 -19.47 9.43
C VAL A 651 -17.42 -19.00 7.99
N LEU A 652 -18.51 -18.98 7.25
CA LEU A 652 -18.62 -18.47 5.88
C LEU A 652 -19.72 -17.40 5.80
N GLY A 653 -19.69 -16.61 4.73
CA GLY A 653 -20.67 -15.55 4.50
C GLY A 653 -20.03 -14.20 4.25
N SER A 654 -20.77 -13.13 4.55
CA SER A 654 -20.43 -11.73 4.25
C SER A 654 -19.48 -11.05 5.25
N SER A 655 -19.33 -9.74 5.11
CA SER A 655 -18.65 -8.90 6.09
C SER A 655 -19.31 -8.92 7.47
N ARG A 656 -20.60 -9.30 7.58
CA ARG A 656 -21.30 -9.37 8.87
C ARG A 656 -20.73 -10.46 9.79
N PRO A 657 -20.60 -11.74 9.37
CA PRO A 657 -19.85 -12.73 10.14
C PRO A 657 -18.35 -12.44 10.22
N GLN A 658 -17.77 -11.71 9.26
CA GLN A 658 -16.35 -11.33 9.32
C GLN A 658 -16.04 -10.48 10.57
N SER A 659 -16.92 -9.52 10.88
CA SER A 659 -16.79 -8.64 12.04
C SER A 659 -17.68 -9.04 13.22
N GLY A 660 -18.51 -10.09 13.08
CA GLY A 660 -19.47 -10.50 14.10
C GLY A 660 -19.08 -11.74 14.91
N ILE A 661 -18.16 -12.59 14.41
CA ILE A 661 -17.76 -13.83 15.08
C ILE A 661 -16.25 -13.84 15.30
N ILE A 662 -15.83 -13.95 16.58
CA ILE A 662 -14.44 -13.84 17.01
C ILE A 662 -13.88 -15.24 17.32
N PRO A 663 -13.03 -15.84 16.46
CA PRO A 663 -12.47 -17.17 16.70
C PRO A 663 -11.74 -17.30 18.05
N ALA A 664 -10.99 -16.28 18.44
CA ALA A 664 -10.23 -16.26 19.71
C ALA A 664 -11.12 -16.21 20.98
N LYS A 665 -12.44 -16.03 20.83
CA LYS A 665 -13.42 -16.04 21.94
C LYS A 665 -14.34 -17.27 21.91
N MET A 666 -14.17 -18.14 20.92
CA MET A 666 -14.83 -19.44 20.92
C MET A 666 -14.26 -20.31 22.03
N ARG A 667 -15.08 -21.21 22.60
CA ARG A 667 -14.60 -22.19 23.60
C ARG A 667 -13.52 -23.09 22.98
N ASP A 668 -12.58 -23.58 23.79
CA ASP A 668 -11.41 -24.33 23.34
C ASP A 668 -11.76 -25.57 22.48
N GLN A 669 -12.92 -26.20 22.71
CA GLN A 669 -13.39 -27.32 21.90
C GLN A 669 -13.85 -26.91 20.49
N PHE A 670 -14.18 -25.64 20.25
CA PHE A 670 -14.64 -25.09 18.97
C PHE A 670 -13.50 -24.33 18.29
N LYS A 671 -12.58 -25.11 17.70
CA LYS A 671 -11.44 -24.64 16.93
C LYS A 671 -11.93 -24.01 15.63
N THR A 672 -12.05 -22.69 15.65
CA THR A 672 -12.82 -21.94 14.66
C THR A 672 -11.91 -21.21 13.67
N LEU A 673 -12.26 -21.26 12.38
CA LEU A 673 -11.71 -20.39 11.34
C LEU A 673 -12.81 -19.50 10.78
N ASN A 674 -12.51 -18.21 10.60
CA ASN A 674 -13.41 -17.28 9.92
C ASN A 674 -12.97 -17.12 8.46
N VAL A 675 -13.65 -17.78 7.53
CA VAL A 675 -13.32 -17.89 6.09
C VAL A 675 -14.38 -17.15 5.25
N THR A 676 -14.87 -16.04 5.79
CA THR A 676 -15.81 -15.12 5.13
C THR A 676 -15.19 -14.42 3.92
N ASN A 677 -16.04 -14.01 2.97
CA ASN A 677 -15.67 -13.35 1.73
C ASN A 677 -16.36 -11.97 1.64
N VAL A 678 -15.73 -10.99 1.01
CA VAL A 678 -16.28 -9.63 0.85
C VAL A 678 -15.89 -9.10 -0.54
N PRO A 679 -16.84 -8.66 -1.39
CA PRO A 679 -18.29 -8.78 -1.24
C PRO A 679 -18.74 -10.25 -1.29
N ASN A 680 -19.76 -10.62 -0.51
CA ASN A 680 -20.28 -11.99 -0.53
C ASN A 680 -21.54 -12.14 -1.37
N MET A 681 -21.63 -13.31 -2.00
CA MET A 681 -22.83 -13.93 -2.55
C MET A 681 -22.92 -15.36 -1.99
N VAL A 682 -24.12 -15.92 -1.88
CA VAL A 682 -24.29 -17.30 -1.40
C VAL A 682 -23.58 -18.30 -2.33
N ALA A 683 -23.52 -18.02 -3.63
CA ALA A 683 -22.73 -18.79 -4.60
C ALA A 683 -21.24 -18.88 -4.21
N SER A 684 -20.62 -17.77 -3.80
CA SER A 684 -19.23 -17.74 -3.33
C SER A 684 -19.06 -18.55 -2.04
N THR A 685 -20.03 -18.47 -1.14
CA THR A 685 -20.06 -19.28 0.09
C THR A 685 -20.13 -20.77 -0.26
N GLU A 686 -20.98 -21.17 -1.22
CA GLU A 686 -21.05 -22.55 -1.70
C GLU A 686 -19.72 -23.00 -2.31
N PHE A 687 -19.10 -22.17 -3.16
CA PHE A 687 -17.83 -22.50 -3.81
C PHE A 687 -16.72 -22.79 -2.80
N ILE A 688 -16.54 -21.92 -1.80
CA ILE A 688 -15.55 -22.11 -0.74
C ILE A 688 -15.86 -23.38 0.05
N ALA A 689 -17.13 -23.57 0.44
CA ALA A 689 -17.55 -24.75 1.19
C ALA A 689 -17.20 -26.05 0.45
N LYS A 690 -17.57 -26.12 -0.84
CA LYS A 690 -17.40 -27.29 -1.70
C LYS A 690 -15.95 -27.64 -2.00
N ASN A 691 -15.12 -26.63 -2.31
CA ASN A 691 -13.79 -26.86 -2.87
C ASN A 691 -12.67 -26.80 -1.82
N TYR A 692 -12.83 -25.99 -0.78
CA TYR A 692 -11.78 -25.73 0.21
C TYR A 692 -12.12 -26.26 1.60
N VAL A 693 -13.38 -26.23 2.01
CA VAL A 693 -13.75 -26.60 3.40
C VAL A 693 -14.06 -28.07 3.55
N PHE A 694 -15.12 -28.58 2.89
CA PHE A 694 -15.56 -29.97 3.04
C PHE A 694 -14.47 -31.00 2.69
N PRO A 695 -13.67 -30.84 1.62
CA PRO A 695 -12.65 -31.84 1.28
C PRO A 695 -11.44 -31.86 2.22
N HIS A 696 -11.14 -30.75 2.90
CA HIS A 696 -9.83 -30.56 3.55
C HIS A 696 -9.89 -30.41 5.05
N VAL A 697 -10.94 -29.79 5.61
CA VAL A 697 -11.07 -29.59 7.06
C VAL A 697 -11.54 -30.90 7.71
N LYS A 698 -10.57 -31.75 8.06
CA LYS A 698 -10.83 -33.16 8.43
C LYS A 698 -11.72 -33.34 9.65
N ASN A 699 -11.67 -32.39 10.59
CA ASN A 699 -12.40 -32.48 11.86
C ASN A 699 -13.67 -31.63 11.88
N LEU A 700 -14.15 -31.17 10.72
CA LEU A 700 -15.31 -30.28 10.62
C LEU A 700 -16.56 -30.89 11.29
N LYS A 701 -17.13 -30.16 12.25
CA LYS A 701 -18.40 -30.49 12.92
C LYS A 701 -19.50 -29.49 12.58
N TYR A 702 -19.12 -28.22 12.49
CA TYR A 702 -20.07 -27.10 12.35
C TYR A 702 -19.66 -26.17 11.21
N LEU A 703 -20.63 -25.81 10.38
CA LEU A 703 -20.51 -24.74 9.39
C LEU A 703 -21.45 -23.60 9.81
N VAL A 704 -20.92 -22.39 9.96
CA VAL A 704 -21.73 -21.20 10.26
C VAL A 704 -21.85 -20.37 8.98
N VAL A 705 -23.06 -20.01 8.58
CA VAL A 705 -23.34 -19.29 7.33
C VAL A 705 -24.26 -18.10 7.61
N SER A 706 -23.96 -16.92 7.07
CA SER A 706 -24.87 -15.76 7.18
C SER A 706 -26.04 -15.86 6.20
N LEU A 707 -27.22 -15.44 6.68
CA LEU A 707 -28.50 -15.39 5.95
C LEU A 707 -28.86 -13.95 5.61
N ASP A 708 -27.99 -13.30 4.82
CA ASP A 708 -28.06 -11.89 4.48
C ASP A 708 -29.07 -11.62 3.35
N ILE A 709 -30.37 -11.84 3.60
CA ILE A 709 -31.41 -11.78 2.55
C ILE A 709 -31.53 -10.42 1.83
N ASP A 710 -31.02 -9.36 2.42
CA ASP A 710 -30.93 -8.03 1.80
C ASP A 710 -29.77 -7.89 0.81
N LEU A 711 -28.73 -8.73 0.95
CA LEU A 711 -27.61 -8.85 0.01
C LEU A 711 -27.88 -9.86 -1.12
N TRP A 712 -29.03 -10.54 -1.12
CA TRP A 712 -29.39 -11.57 -2.12
C TRP A 712 -29.95 -10.97 -3.43
N HIS A 713 -29.79 -9.67 -3.65
CA HIS A 713 -30.15 -8.98 -4.89
C HIS A 713 -29.09 -9.12 -6.00
N LYS A 714 -27.94 -9.73 -5.69
CA LYS A 714 -26.77 -9.82 -6.57
C LYS A 714 -26.96 -10.92 -7.61
N ASP A 715 -26.68 -10.60 -8.88
CA ASP A 715 -26.66 -11.57 -9.98
C ASP A 715 -25.43 -12.50 -9.89
N GLU A 716 -25.59 -13.78 -10.21
CA GLU A 716 -24.50 -14.78 -10.21
C GLU A 716 -23.39 -14.44 -11.20
N GLN A 717 -23.74 -13.73 -12.28
CA GLN A 717 -22.78 -13.31 -13.31
C GLN A 717 -22.24 -11.89 -13.08
N SER A 718 -22.59 -11.27 -11.96
CA SER A 718 -22.09 -9.95 -11.60
C SER A 718 -20.68 -9.99 -11.02
N GLU A 719 -20.06 -8.82 -10.95
CA GLU A 719 -18.77 -8.59 -10.27
C GLU A 719 -18.78 -8.94 -8.77
N TYR A 720 -19.95 -9.11 -8.15
CA TYR A 720 -20.02 -9.51 -6.74
C TYR A 720 -19.74 -11.01 -6.51
N ASN A 721 -19.68 -11.82 -7.58
CA ASN A 721 -19.32 -13.22 -7.51
C ASN A 721 -17.86 -13.45 -7.94
N PHE A 722 -16.94 -13.29 -6.98
CA PHE A 722 -15.50 -13.52 -7.19
C PHE A 722 -15.18 -14.85 -7.89
N PHE A 723 -15.93 -15.91 -7.58
CA PHE A 723 -15.71 -17.25 -8.14
C PHE A 723 -16.44 -17.51 -9.47
N TYR A 724 -17.09 -16.50 -10.06
CA TYR A 724 -17.62 -16.60 -11.42
C TYR A 724 -16.50 -16.45 -12.45
N LYS A 725 -15.78 -15.33 -12.41
CA LYS A 725 -14.70 -15.02 -13.37
C LYS A 725 -13.39 -14.55 -12.73
N ASP A 726 -13.45 -13.79 -11.64
CA ASP A 726 -12.28 -13.04 -11.15
C ASP A 726 -11.20 -13.92 -10.54
N TYR A 727 -11.57 -15.01 -9.85
CA TYR A 727 -10.60 -15.93 -9.27
C TYR A 727 -9.60 -16.50 -10.29
N ARG A 728 -9.98 -16.57 -11.58
CA ARG A 728 -9.13 -17.09 -12.66
C ARG A 728 -7.99 -16.15 -13.04
N LYS A 729 -8.03 -14.89 -12.58
CA LYS A 729 -6.92 -13.94 -12.70
C LYS A 729 -5.72 -14.43 -11.88
N TYR A 730 -5.96 -15.09 -10.75
CA TYR A 730 -4.90 -15.53 -9.85
C TYR A 730 -4.51 -17.00 -10.12
N PRO A 731 -3.22 -17.28 -10.39
CA PRO A 731 -2.79 -18.59 -10.85
C PRO A 731 -2.98 -19.70 -9.81
N GLY A 732 -2.99 -19.38 -8.51
CA GLY A 732 -3.20 -20.34 -7.44
C GLY A 732 -4.56 -21.02 -7.48
N TYR A 733 -5.64 -20.29 -7.74
CA TYR A 733 -6.96 -20.92 -7.82
C TYR A 733 -7.10 -21.78 -9.08
N VAL A 734 -6.52 -21.35 -10.21
CA VAL A 734 -6.49 -22.12 -11.46
C VAL A 734 -5.65 -23.39 -11.27
N TYR A 735 -4.54 -23.28 -10.56
CA TYR A 735 -3.69 -24.40 -10.22
C TYR A 735 -4.44 -25.41 -9.35
N ASP A 736 -5.14 -24.96 -8.30
CA ASP A 736 -5.99 -25.82 -7.49
C ASP A 736 -7.06 -26.52 -8.33
N GLU A 737 -7.77 -25.79 -9.19
CA GLU A 737 -8.81 -26.34 -10.06
C GLU A 737 -8.25 -27.43 -11.01
N ASN A 738 -7.09 -27.19 -11.62
CA ASN A 738 -6.41 -28.15 -12.49
C ASN A 738 -5.98 -29.44 -11.75
N HIS A 739 -5.91 -29.38 -10.42
CA HIS A 739 -5.64 -30.53 -9.55
C HIS A 739 -6.90 -31.01 -8.81
N ASP A 740 -8.09 -30.67 -9.31
CA ASP A 740 -9.40 -30.97 -8.72
C ASP A 740 -9.48 -30.58 -7.24
N PHE A 741 -8.94 -29.39 -6.93
CA PHE A 741 -8.84 -28.80 -5.60
C PHE A 741 -8.24 -29.77 -4.58
N TRP A 742 -7.32 -30.65 -5.01
CA TRP A 742 -6.61 -31.60 -4.14
C TRP A 742 -7.53 -32.58 -3.38
N LYS A 743 -8.76 -32.82 -3.88
CA LYS A 743 -9.74 -33.72 -3.21
C LYS A 743 -9.21 -35.13 -2.96
N ASN A 744 -8.24 -35.57 -3.74
CA ASN A 744 -7.61 -36.90 -3.63
C ASN A 744 -6.37 -36.94 -2.72
N GLY A 745 -5.97 -35.80 -2.15
CA GLY A 745 -4.84 -35.70 -1.22
C GLY A 745 -4.20 -34.31 -1.23
N TYR A 746 -4.05 -33.73 -0.04
CA TYR A 746 -3.32 -32.47 0.17
C TYR A 746 -1.83 -32.64 -0.18
N PRO A 747 -1.24 -31.77 -1.01
CA PRO A 747 0.18 -31.81 -1.32
C PRO A 747 1.04 -31.17 -0.22
N GLU A 748 2.12 -31.85 0.17
CA GLU A 748 3.09 -31.33 1.14
C GLU A 748 3.75 -30.04 0.62
N GLY A 749 3.90 -29.04 1.48
CA GLY A 749 4.48 -27.74 1.13
C GLY A 749 3.48 -26.67 0.66
N LEU A 750 2.21 -26.99 0.38
CA LEU A 750 1.25 -26.00 -0.17
C LEU A 750 0.95 -24.86 0.81
N ALA A 751 0.70 -25.16 2.09
CA ALA A 751 0.48 -24.14 3.11
C ALA A 751 1.71 -23.23 3.25
N GLU A 752 2.90 -23.81 3.26
CA GLU A 752 4.16 -23.08 3.29
C GLU A 752 4.31 -22.19 2.07
N LEU A 753 3.99 -22.68 0.86
CA LEU A 753 3.99 -21.84 -0.34
C LEU A 753 3.03 -20.67 -0.20
N THR A 754 1.78 -20.91 0.22
CA THR A 754 0.78 -19.85 0.39
C THR A 754 1.21 -18.76 1.35
N GLN A 755 1.90 -19.14 2.43
CA GLN A 755 2.44 -18.19 3.42
C GLN A 755 3.55 -17.31 2.84
N ASN A 756 4.18 -17.72 1.75
CA ASN A 756 5.35 -17.10 1.14
C ASN A 756 5.06 -16.35 -0.18
N THR A 757 3.79 -16.17 -0.57
CA THR A 757 3.40 -15.44 -1.80
C THR A 757 3.12 -13.94 -1.57
N LEU A 758 2.84 -13.19 -2.65
CA LEU A 758 2.64 -11.73 -2.65
C LEU A 758 1.59 -11.27 -1.64
N GLY A 759 2.00 -10.46 -0.66
CA GLY A 759 1.42 -9.97 0.61
C GLY A 759 0.63 -8.64 0.60
N GLN A 760 -0.19 -8.40 1.62
CA GLN A 760 -0.29 -7.07 2.23
C GLN A 760 0.01 -7.18 3.72
N GLU A 761 1.09 -6.56 4.19
CA GLU A 761 1.55 -6.64 5.58
C GLU A 761 0.44 -6.38 6.63
N TYR A 762 -0.42 -5.39 6.40
CA TYR A 762 -1.54 -5.10 7.30
C TYR A 762 -2.49 -6.30 7.43
N ASN A 763 -2.92 -6.86 6.30
CA ASN A 763 -3.85 -7.99 6.26
C ASN A 763 -3.19 -9.30 6.72
N GLU A 764 -1.90 -9.47 6.45
CA GLU A 764 -1.10 -10.58 6.97
C GLU A 764 -1.13 -10.60 8.50
N ASN A 765 -0.74 -9.48 9.10
CA ASN A 765 -0.67 -9.34 10.55
C ASN A 765 -2.05 -9.48 11.18
N LEU A 766 -3.07 -8.87 10.58
CA LEU A 766 -4.43 -8.94 11.08
C LEU A 766 -5.02 -10.35 10.94
N LEU A 767 -5.19 -10.85 9.72
CA LEU A 767 -5.98 -12.04 9.44
C LEU A 767 -5.32 -13.32 9.95
N ARG A 768 -3.98 -13.42 9.95
CA ARG A 768 -3.29 -14.57 10.54
C ARG A 768 -3.46 -14.61 12.06
N SER A 769 -3.29 -13.46 12.73
CA SER A 769 -3.36 -13.41 14.19
C SER A 769 -4.78 -13.57 14.75
N THR A 770 -5.79 -13.17 13.99
CA THR A 770 -7.20 -13.25 14.39
C THR A 770 -7.94 -14.46 13.83
N LEU A 771 -7.26 -15.35 13.09
CA LEU A 771 -7.85 -16.49 12.37
C LEU A 771 -8.99 -16.05 11.43
N GLY A 772 -8.79 -14.91 10.76
CA GLY A 772 -9.67 -14.35 9.74
C GLY A 772 -10.72 -13.36 10.25
N TYR A 773 -10.76 -13.04 11.55
CA TYR A 773 -11.66 -12.02 12.08
C TYR A 773 -11.18 -10.59 11.78
N VAL A 774 -12.10 -9.68 11.44
CA VAL A 774 -11.78 -8.25 11.23
C VAL A 774 -12.51 -7.41 12.28
N PRO A 775 -11.78 -6.79 13.23
CA PRO A 775 -12.35 -5.99 14.31
C PRO A 775 -13.24 -4.84 13.83
N GLY A 776 -14.31 -4.59 14.58
CA GLY A 776 -15.22 -3.45 14.38
C GLY A 776 -15.02 -2.40 15.48
N ASN A 777 -14.86 -1.14 15.10
CA ASN A 777 -14.72 -0.04 16.06
C ASN A 777 -16.08 0.31 16.68
N PRO A 778 -16.17 0.64 17.98
CA PRO A 778 -17.41 1.11 18.56
C PRO A 778 -17.89 2.42 17.92
N ALA A 779 -19.14 2.46 17.50
CA ALA A 779 -19.83 3.62 16.96
C ALA A 779 -21.26 3.70 17.55
N ASN A 780 -22.28 3.87 16.71
CA ASN A 780 -23.70 3.77 17.05
C ASN A 780 -24.49 3.26 15.82
N TRP A 781 -25.75 2.87 16.02
CA TRP A 781 -26.60 2.32 14.94
C TRP A 781 -27.10 3.35 13.92
N GLU A 782 -26.69 4.62 14.02
CA GLU A 782 -27.20 5.77 13.25
C GLU A 782 -28.70 6.03 13.47
N GLU A 783 -29.10 7.26 13.82
CA GLU A 783 -30.52 7.58 14.08
C GLU A 783 -31.41 7.44 12.83
N LYS A 784 -30.82 7.74 11.66
CA LYS A 784 -31.43 7.70 10.33
C LYS A 784 -30.52 6.91 9.39
N PRO A 785 -30.58 5.56 9.39
CA PRO A 785 -29.67 4.77 8.58
C PRO A 785 -30.06 4.87 7.10
N ALA A 786 -29.07 5.14 6.25
CA ALA A 786 -29.27 5.22 4.80
C ALA A 786 -29.63 3.84 4.21
N VAL A 787 -30.61 3.83 3.31
CA VAL A 787 -30.96 2.68 2.46
C VAL A 787 -30.25 2.85 1.12
N GLU A 788 -29.20 2.05 0.89
CA GLU A 788 -28.26 2.26 -0.21
C GLU A 788 -28.64 1.49 -1.49
N PHE A 789 -29.67 0.65 -1.44
CA PHE A 789 -30.19 -0.06 -2.60
C PHE A 789 -31.72 -0.09 -2.57
N ASP A 790 -32.34 -0.03 -3.76
CA ASP A 790 -33.79 0.02 -3.87
C ASP A 790 -34.45 -1.20 -3.23
N SER A 791 -35.15 -0.99 -2.11
CA SER A 791 -35.82 -2.06 -1.36
C SER A 791 -36.85 -2.87 -2.19
N THR A 792 -37.27 -2.36 -3.35
CA THR A 792 -38.23 -3.00 -4.27
C THR A 792 -37.55 -3.86 -5.34
N TRP A 793 -36.23 -4.09 -5.28
CA TRP A 793 -35.48 -4.85 -6.28
C TRP A 793 -36.08 -6.24 -6.62
N MET A 794 -36.81 -6.87 -5.68
CA MET A 794 -37.51 -8.13 -5.93
C MET A 794 -38.66 -8.04 -6.94
N ASP A 795 -39.21 -6.86 -7.19
CA ASP A 795 -40.23 -6.65 -8.24
C ASP A 795 -39.64 -6.79 -9.65
N TYR A 796 -38.35 -6.52 -9.77
CA TYR A 796 -37.62 -6.51 -11.04
C TYR A 796 -36.74 -7.75 -11.22
N TRP A 797 -36.16 -8.26 -10.12
CA TRP A 797 -35.22 -9.39 -10.12
C TRP A 797 -35.55 -10.45 -9.06
N PRO A 798 -36.75 -11.08 -9.12
CA PRO A 798 -37.13 -12.10 -8.15
C PRO A 798 -36.21 -13.34 -8.20
N ASP A 799 -35.66 -13.64 -9.37
CA ASP A 799 -34.82 -14.82 -9.61
C ASP A 799 -33.49 -14.75 -8.84
N HIS A 800 -32.98 -13.56 -8.49
CA HIS A 800 -31.73 -13.43 -7.71
C HIS A 800 -31.86 -13.99 -6.29
N PHE A 801 -33.03 -13.80 -5.67
CA PHE A 801 -33.32 -14.40 -4.36
C PHE A 801 -33.42 -15.92 -4.47
N GLU A 802 -34.10 -16.42 -5.52
CA GLU A 802 -34.28 -17.86 -5.75
C GLU A 802 -32.94 -18.58 -5.96
N ALA A 803 -32.04 -17.99 -6.75
CA ALA A 803 -30.68 -18.47 -6.95
C ALA A 803 -29.91 -18.59 -5.61
N SER A 804 -29.94 -17.52 -4.80
CA SER A 804 -29.29 -17.52 -3.48
C SER A 804 -29.89 -18.56 -2.53
N PHE A 805 -31.21 -18.76 -2.59
CA PHE A 805 -31.91 -19.80 -1.83
C PHE A 805 -31.51 -21.21 -2.27
N GLU A 806 -31.37 -21.47 -3.56
CA GLU A 806 -30.90 -22.74 -4.11
C GLU A 806 -29.47 -23.06 -3.68
N HIS A 807 -28.56 -22.09 -3.74
CA HIS A 807 -27.18 -22.24 -3.25
C HIS A 807 -27.12 -22.59 -1.76
N LEU A 808 -27.98 -21.99 -0.93
CA LEU A 808 -28.09 -22.38 0.48
C LEU A 808 -28.50 -23.86 0.59
N GLN A 809 -29.51 -24.31 -0.15
CA GLN A 809 -29.94 -25.71 -0.13
C GLN A 809 -28.81 -26.67 -0.57
N ASN A 810 -27.99 -26.29 -1.56
CA ASN A 810 -26.82 -27.09 -1.97
C ASN A 810 -25.79 -27.22 -0.86
N ILE A 811 -25.51 -26.14 -0.12
CA ILE A 811 -24.63 -26.18 1.06
C ILE A 811 -25.17 -27.15 2.11
N LEU A 812 -26.47 -27.08 2.44
CA LEU A 812 -27.10 -27.96 3.43
C LEU A 812 -27.00 -29.43 3.05
N LYS A 813 -27.25 -29.75 1.77
CA LYS A 813 -27.15 -31.09 1.21
C LYS A 813 -25.71 -31.62 1.23
N MET A 814 -24.72 -30.79 0.90
CA MET A 814 -23.31 -31.18 1.03
C MET A 814 -22.95 -31.42 2.49
N ALA A 815 -23.34 -30.52 3.40
CA ALA A 815 -23.06 -30.67 4.83
C ALA A 815 -23.63 -31.98 5.39
N GLU A 816 -24.82 -32.41 4.96
CA GLU A 816 -25.42 -33.69 5.35
C GLU A 816 -24.52 -34.88 4.95
N ASN A 817 -24.00 -34.88 3.73
CA ASN A 817 -23.08 -35.93 3.25
C ASN A 817 -21.78 -36.02 4.06
N TYR A 818 -21.33 -34.90 4.62
CA TYR A 818 -20.15 -34.82 5.48
C TYR A 818 -20.47 -34.96 6.97
N ASN A 819 -21.74 -35.19 7.33
CA ASN A 819 -22.21 -35.25 8.72
C ASN A 819 -21.88 -33.97 9.52
N VAL A 820 -22.05 -32.82 8.88
CA VAL A 820 -21.80 -31.47 9.42
C VAL A 820 -23.12 -30.77 9.71
N LYS A 821 -23.22 -30.15 10.90
CA LYS A 821 -24.36 -29.28 11.25
C LYS A 821 -24.12 -27.87 10.70
N VAL A 822 -25.16 -27.25 10.14
CA VAL A 822 -25.11 -25.89 9.59
C VAL A 822 -25.93 -24.94 10.45
N ILE A 823 -25.31 -23.86 10.90
CA ILE A 823 -25.98 -22.76 11.63
C ILE A 823 -26.16 -21.59 10.68
N GLY A 824 -27.40 -21.32 10.27
CA GLY A 824 -27.75 -20.17 9.44
C GLY A 824 -28.13 -18.97 10.30
N ILE A 825 -27.36 -17.88 10.25
CA ILE A 825 -27.55 -16.72 11.12
C ILE A 825 -28.08 -15.51 10.36
N VAL A 826 -29.18 -14.92 10.82
CA VAL A 826 -29.60 -13.57 10.40
C VAL A 826 -28.94 -12.55 11.34
N PHE A 827 -27.96 -11.81 10.83
CA PHE A 827 -27.12 -10.92 11.64
C PHE A 827 -27.85 -9.63 12.05
N PRO A 828 -27.58 -9.09 13.27
CA PRO A 828 -28.12 -7.80 13.70
C PRO A 828 -27.72 -6.65 12.76
N GLN A 829 -28.66 -5.75 12.51
CA GLN A 829 -28.47 -4.48 11.80
C GLN A 829 -29.19 -3.36 12.56
N SER A 830 -29.00 -2.10 12.19
CA SER A 830 -29.62 -0.96 12.87
C SER A 830 -31.11 -1.16 13.16
N PRO A 831 -31.54 -1.11 14.44
CA PRO A 831 -32.95 -1.11 14.80
C PRO A 831 -33.74 0.03 14.14
N ASN A 832 -33.06 1.09 13.70
CA ASN A 832 -33.70 2.25 13.07
C ASN A 832 -34.19 1.98 11.64
N PHE A 833 -33.81 0.86 11.00
CA PHE A 833 -34.47 0.42 9.77
C PHE A 833 -35.98 0.19 9.95
N LYS A 834 -36.46 -0.03 11.18
CA LYS A 834 -37.89 -0.04 11.54
C LYS A 834 -38.64 1.23 11.13
N LYS A 835 -37.95 2.36 11.08
CA LYS A 835 -38.50 3.67 10.70
C LYS A 835 -38.53 3.85 9.17
N THR A 836 -38.02 2.87 8.42
CA THR A 836 -37.94 2.88 6.96
C THR A 836 -38.85 1.81 6.36
N GLY A 837 -38.98 1.81 5.02
CA GLY A 837 -39.63 0.74 4.27
C GLY A 837 -38.75 -0.52 4.05
N ALA A 838 -37.47 -0.49 4.42
CA ALA A 838 -36.50 -1.54 4.16
C ALA A 838 -36.26 -2.46 5.38
N PHE A 839 -35.92 -3.73 5.12
CA PHE A 839 -35.51 -4.69 6.15
C PHE A 839 -34.11 -4.38 6.69
N GLY A 840 -33.19 -4.00 5.81
CA GLY A 840 -31.84 -3.56 6.13
C GLY A 840 -31.30 -2.58 5.08
N ARG A 841 -29.99 -2.37 5.11
CA ARG A 841 -29.28 -1.39 4.27
C ARG A 841 -29.53 -1.55 2.77
N TYR A 842 -29.71 -2.79 2.30
CA TYR A 842 -29.82 -3.13 0.88
C TYR A 842 -31.23 -3.64 0.50
N GLY A 843 -32.25 -3.29 1.30
CA GLY A 843 -33.59 -3.87 1.19
C GLY A 843 -33.72 -5.13 2.05
N VAL A 844 -34.50 -6.16 1.67
CA VAL A 844 -35.72 -6.08 0.82
C VAL A 844 -36.78 -5.19 1.48
N ARG A 845 -37.98 -5.05 0.88
CA ARG A 845 -39.12 -4.44 1.58
C ARG A 845 -39.36 -5.11 2.93
N ARG A 846 -39.47 -4.29 3.97
CA ARG A 846 -39.69 -4.72 5.34
C ARG A 846 -40.94 -5.59 5.49
N SER A 847 -41.97 -5.33 4.68
CA SER A 847 -43.22 -6.11 4.66
C SER A 847 -43.06 -7.52 4.12
N GLU A 848 -42.04 -7.79 3.31
CA GLU A 848 -41.82 -9.09 2.65
C GLU A 848 -40.85 -9.98 3.42
N ALA A 849 -39.87 -9.37 4.11
CA ALA A 849 -38.84 -10.09 4.85
C ALA A 849 -39.36 -11.20 5.79
N PRO A 850 -40.46 -11.03 6.57
CA PRO A 850 -40.96 -12.10 7.44
C PRO A 850 -41.33 -13.40 6.70
N ALA A 851 -41.91 -13.28 5.49
CA ALA A 851 -42.28 -14.44 4.68
C ALA A 851 -41.04 -15.15 4.13
N LEU A 852 -40.03 -14.38 3.69
CA LEU A 852 -38.76 -14.92 3.19
C LEU A 852 -37.96 -15.62 4.29
N LEU A 853 -37.83 -14.99 5.46
CA LEU A 853 -37.17 -15.60 6.63
C LEU A 853 -37.90 -16.87 7.07
N LYS A 854 -39.24 -16.87 7.06
CA LYS A 854 -40.02 -18.07 7.38
C LYS A 854 -39.78 -19.19 6.38
N ARG A 855 -39.62 -18.87 5.10
CA ARG A 855 -39.29 -19.85 4.06
C ARG A 855 -37.93 -20.49 4.30
N ILE A 856 -36.91 -19.72 4.69
CA ILE A 856 -35.59 -20.24 5.08
C ILE A 856 -35.70 -21.11 6.34
N GLN A 857 -36.41 -20.65 7.38
CA GLN A 857 -36.61 -21.44 8.59
C GLN A 857 -37.26 -22.80 8.31
N ASN A 858 -38.21 -22.88 7.36
CA ASN A 858 -38.85 -24.14 7.02
C ASN A 858 -37.88 -25.19 6.45
N LEU A 859 -36.67 -24.81 6.03
CA LEU A 859 -35.63 -25.76 5.62
C LEU A 859 -35.17 -26.67 6.78
N GLU A 860 -35.34 -26.29 8.05
CA GLU A 860 -35.05 -27.16 9.20
C GLU A 860 -35.85 -28.46 9.17
N SER A 861 -37.05 -28.44 8.56
CA SER A 861 -37.88 -29.64 8.39
C SER A 861 -37.42 -30.55 7.25
N VAL A 862 -36.63 -30.02 6.31
CA VAL A 862 -36.11 -30.73 5.14
C VAL A 862 -34.69 -31.24 5.39
N TYR A 863 -33.87 -30.45 6.08
CA TYR A 863 -32.47 -30.71 6.39
C TYR A 863 -32.28 -30.74 7.92
N PRO A 864 -32.33 -31.91 8.57
CA PRO A 864 -32.22 -32.02 10.03
C PRO A 864 -30.87 -31.55 10.60
N ASN A 865 -29.86 -31.41 9.76
CA ASN A 865 -28.55 -30.84 10.11
C ASN A 865 -28.52 -29.30 10.05
N PHE A 866 -29.61 -28.62 9.66
CA PHE A 866 -29.71 -27.17 9.60
C PHE A 866 -30.41 -26.59 10.83
N ILE A 867 -29.89 -25.46 11.31
CA ILE A 867 -30.46 -24.68 12.42
C ILE A 867 -30.58 -23.23 11.96
N PHE A 868 -31.80 -22.70 12.00
CA PHE A 868 -32.08 -21.29 11.70
C PHE A 868 -31.98 -20.45 12.98
N TRP A 869 -31.14 -19.42 12.96
CA TRP A 869 -30.90 -18.56 14.12
C TRP A 869 -31.01 -17.06 13.74
N ASP A 870 -32.10 -16.41 14.16
CA ASP A 870 -32.34 -14.99 13.88
C ASP A 870 -31.95 -14.09 15.06
N GLU A 871 -30.79 -13.45 14.97
CA GLU A 871 -30.32 -12.47 15.95
C GLU A 871 -30.68 -11.03 15.57
N ASN A 872 -31.20 -10.79 14.36
CA ASN A 872 -31.70 -9.49 13.95
C ASN A 872 -33.10 -9.21 14.52
N LYS A 873 -33.98 -10.22 14.52
CA LYS A 873 -35.35 -10.14 15.06
C LYS A 873 -36.13 -8.98 14.45
N MET A 874 -35.99 -8.75 13.15
CA MET A 874 -36.56 -7.61 12.43
C MET A 874 -36.18 -6.24 13.04
N GLY A 875 -35.05 -6.13 13.74
CA GLY A 875 -34.59 -4.93 14.44
C GLY A 875 -35.05 -4.83 15.91
N ASP A 876 -35.67 -5.87 16.48
CA ASP A 876 -36.06 -5.95 17.90
C ASP A 876 -35.02 -6.70 18.76
N HIS A 877 -33.77 -6.72 18.31
CA HIS A 877 -32.66 -7.31 19.04
C HIS A 877 -32.15 -6.42 20.19
N ASP A 878 -31.29 -6.98 21.03
CA ASP A 878 -30.78 -6.36 22.25
C ASP A 878 -29.31 -5.88 22.16
N TYR A 879 -28.78 -5.75 20.94
CA TYR A 879 -27.52 -5.05 20.68
C TYR A 879 -27.73 -3.54 20.75
N ASP A 880 -27.23 -2.90 21.80
CA ASP A 880 -27.31 -1.44 21.97
C ASP A 880 -26.35 -0.68 21.02
N ASP A 881 -26.42 0.66 21.04
CA ASP A 881 -25.61 1.50 20.15
C ASP A 881 -24.10 1.27 20.30
N SER A 882 -23.59 0.97 21.50
CA SER A 882 -22.15 0.74 21.71
C SER A 882 -21.66 -0.56 21.06
N MET A 883 -22.59 -1.47 20.76
CA MET A 883 -22.34 -2.74 20.10
C MET A 883 -22.38 -2.63 18.57
N ALA A 884 -22.66 -1.46 18.01
CA ALA A 884 -22.64 -1.18 16.58
C ALA A 884 -21.28 -0.64 16.14
N ASN A 885 -20.80 -1.09 14.98
CA ASN A 885 -19.68 -0.46 14.26
C ASN A 885 -20.18 0.55 13.22
N ASN A 886 -21.34 0.28 12.64
CA ASN A 886 -22.09 1.15 11.73
C ASN A 886 -23.53 0.64 11.63
N LYS A 887 -24.32 1.15 10.68
CA LYS A 887 -25.71 0.74 10.45
C LYS A 887 -25.95 -0.76 10.13
N ASP A 888 -24.95 -1.53 9.72
CA ASP A 888 -25.11 -2.94 9.30
C ASP A 888 -24.06 -3.93 9.82
N HIS A 889 -23.17 -3.50 10.73
CA HIS A 889 -22.11 -4.32 11.33
C HIS A 889 -22.02 -4.13 12.85
N LEU A 890 -21.67 -5.20 13.56
CA LEU A 890 -21.35 -5.17 14.98
C LEU A 890 -19.94 -4.60 15.22
N SER A 891 -19.76 -3.92 16.34
CA SER A 891 -18.43 -3.63 16.91
C SER A 891 -17.87 -4.85 17.63
N ASP A 892 -16.61 -4.78 18.09
CA ASP A 892 -15.99 -5.82 18.90
C ASP A 892 -16.82 -6.20 20.15
N LEU A 893 -17.57 -5.25 20.72
CA LEU A 893 -18.46 -5.52 21.86
C LEU A 893 -19.66 -6.36 21.45
N GLY A 894 -20.32 -5.99 20.35
CA GLY A 894 -21.43 -6.75 19.78
C GLY A 894 -21.00 -8.14 19.32
N ALA A 895 -19.84 -8.23 18.68
CA ALA A 895 -19.25 -9.47 18.21
C ALA A 895 -18.92 -10.43 19.37
N GLN A 896 -18.44 -9.92 20.51
CA GLN A 896 -18.25 -10.73 21.72
C GLN A 896 -19.57 -11.32 22.23
N GLN A 897 -20.65 -10.52 22.27
CA GLN A 897 -21.97 -11.01 22.68
C GLN A 897 -22.50 -12.09 21.73
N LEU A 898 -22.41 -11.87 20.41
CA LEU A 898 -22.85 -12.85 19.43
C LEU A 898 -22.02 -14.14 19.49
N THR A 899 -20.70 -14.02 19.62
CA THR A 899 -19.79 -15.18 19.75
C THR A 899 -20.08 -16.00 21.00
N GLU A 900 -20.38 -15.36 22.13
CA GLU A 900 -20.77 -16.07 23.36
C GLU A 900 -22.10 -16.80 23.21
N ARG A 901 -23.08 -16.20 22.51
CA ARG A 901 -24.34 -16.89 22.20
C ARG A 901 -24.12 -18.09 21.27
N LEU A 902 -23.21 -17.95 20.31
CA LEU A 902 -22.84 -19.06 19.42
C LEU A 902 -22.18 -20.20 20.22
N ASN A 903 -21.28 -19.89 21.17
CA ASN A 903 -20.70 -20.90 22.07
C ASN A 903 -21.80 -21.71 22.79
N LEU A 904 -22.76 -21.02 23.42
CA LEU A 904 -23.85 -21.67 24.14
C LEU A 904 -24.75 -22.51 23.22
N LEU A 905 -24.99 -22.03 22.00
CA LEU A 905 -25.74 -22.80 20.99
C LEU A 905 -25.00 -24.08 20.62
N LEU A 906 -23.69 -24.00 20.29
CA LEU A 906 -22.90 -25.16 19.90
C LEU A 906 -22.73 -26.16 21.05
N GLU A 907 -22.56 -25.70 22.30
CA GLU A 907 -22.53 -26.57 23.50
C GLU A 907 -23.84 -27.34 23.68
N GLY A 908 -24.99 -26.74 23.35
CA GLY A 908 -26.28 -27.42 23.39
C GLY A 908 -26.50 -28.45 22.27
N LEU A 909 -25.61 -28.49 21.28
CA LEU A 909 -25.68 -29.41 20.13
C LEU A 909 -24.71 -30.59 20.23
N GLU A 910 -23.72 -30.51 21.12
CA GLU A 910 -22.88 -31.64 21.56
C GLU A 910 -23.64 -32.51 22.57
#